data_AF-A0A847I135-F1
#
_entry.id   AF-A0A847I135-F1
#
_cell.length_a   1.000
_cell.length_b   1.000
_cell.length_c   1.000
_cell.angle_alpha   90.00
_cell.angle_beta   90.00
_cell.angle_gamma   90.00
#
_symmetry.space_group_name_H-M   'P 1'
#
loop_
_entity.id
_entity.type
_entity.pdbx_description
1 polymer ?
#
loop_
_entity_poly.entity_id
_entity_poly.type
_entity_poly.pdbx_seq_one_letter_code
_entity_poly.pdbx_strand_id
1 'polypeptide(L)'
;LFMQLLLLLLFKGRYVWAALVAALYVQLYLGAVMFGPLLVGLYALAQVLGPADDRRFPWRMVAWTAGGWALGVVSYPYFSGMLEFLILQVTKTGLAPDIEVGQEWNPYVNTWWFLSMSAVPAVVWAGAVCLRMRRGPRLNAQELALLLINFAFLLLTFKARRFIEYWPPFCVLSAAYLSAPVLVGLPALIPTLRPGETLRRNWTAWPILGLVAACIGYLLWKGSDRPDAPAVLADWRSWAAMLALLLLPALTQVWATQRSGEHGQVPVLRLAALPATAAVVFGCLALLVHFKFGLQNLPAARLGARPLWCLVAALYVIAPAAYYLTRRPAEASQSAPVLVPTAAIVLVGLGLFGATLSVGSSQIRSVSEQMRTGFNLPAMREALKFVEQNSNPGDIVFTDDWDIFPAYFYHNSHNYYIVGLDPKFTHARRPDLWERYMRITRGETPKKSVVKLTAPDGQTRQESFSIDLKDIRTEFKARFVICDDDHQSFASKLARDRNLAELVYPCKTYAACRNAPFLVFRIRDADEPAVAPATAPAPDLEGHVYLSALEPVSADQGWGELTSDASVENRRLRLRGTTYRRGIGTHAPSKLLYNVPAGYDWFEAVVGVDDETEGRGSIVAAVYLDGTRAFESPVLTGDSEPAVVRIPLAGARQILLVAETTADGQRFDHVDWADARFMHKPGTASQAAQPAANAGEEPGKEAITPGAP
;
A
#
# COMPACT_ATOMS: atom_id res chain seq x y z
N LEU A 1 15.56 4.91 15.70
CA LEU A 1 16.71 4.58 16.59
C LEU A 1 17.47 5.83 17.07
N PHE A 2 18.10 6.61 16.17
CA PHE A 2 18.92 7.78 16.53
C PHE A 2 18.23 8.79 17.46
N MET A 3 16.96 9.11 17.20
CA MET A 3 16.16 10.00 18.06
C MET A 3 16.04 9.49 19.51
N GLN A 4 15.84 8.18 19.69
CA GLN A 4 15.73 7.55 21.01
C GLN A 4 17.09 7.55 21.72
N LEU A 5 18.17 7.23 20.99
CA LEU A 5 19.54 7.27 21.53
C LEU A 5 19.92 8.69 21.96
N LEU A 6 19.60 9.69 21.13
CA LEU A 6 19.83 11.09 21.45
C LEU A 6 19.10 11.45 22.76
N LEU A 7 17.79 11.19 22.85
CA LEU A 7 17.02 11.46 24.08
C LEU A 7 17.57 10.74 25.31
N LEU A 8 17.98 9.46 25.17
CA LEU A 8 18.57 8.70 26.27
C LEU A 8 19.85 9.36 26.79
N LEU A 9 20.73 9.82 25.89
CA LEU A 9 21.96 10.51 26.25
C LEU A 9 21.69 11.86 26.91
N LEU A 10 20.68 12.59 26.43
CA LEU A 10 20.24 13.85 27.03
C LEU A 10 19.70 13.61 28.45
N PHE A 11 18.85 12.60 28.65
CA PHE A 11 18.29 12.25 29.96
C PHE A 11 19.37 11.78 30.95
N LYS A 12 20.41 11.10 30.47
CA LYS A 12 21.58 10.70 31.28
C LYS A 12 22.63 11.81 31.45
N GLY A 13 22.43 13.00 30.91
CA GLY A 13 23.38 14.11 31.00
C GLY A 13 24.70 13.89 30.24
N ARG A 14 24.75 12.94 29.30
CA ARG A 14 25.95 12.56 28.53
C ARG A 14 26.08 13.42 27.27
N TYR A 15 26.30 14.73 27.45
CA TYR A 15 26.19 15.71 26.36
C TYR A 15 27.26 15.59 25.26
N VAL A 16 28.48 15.17 25.59
CA VAL A 16 29.54 14.94 24.59
C VAL A 16 29.13 13.81 23.64
N TRP A 17 28.62 12.71 24.18
CA TRP A 17 28.08 11.62 23.37
C TRP A 17 26.83 12.04 22.59
N ALA A 18 25.97 12.87 23.19
CA ALA A 18 24.81 13.41 22.48
C ALA A 18 25.22 14.29 21.28
N ALA A 19 26.32 15.05 21.40
CA ALA A 19 26.89 15.83 20.30
C ALA A 19 27.38 14.93 19.17
N LEU A 20 28.12 13.86 19.49
CA LEU A 20 28.58 12.87 18.50
C LEU A 20 27.40 12.19 17.78
N VAL A 21 26.38 11.78 18.55
CA VAL A 21 25.17 11.19 17.97
C VAL A 21 24.41 12.19 17.11
N ALA A 22 24.33 13.47 17.49
CA ALA A 22 23.70 14.50 16.67
C ALA A 22 24.45 14.70 15.35
N ALA A 23 25.79 14.73 15.36
CA ALA A 23 26.60 14.83 14.16
C ALA A 23 26.39 13.63 13.23
N LEU A 24 26.49 12.41 13.78
CA LEU A 24 26.30 11.18 13.03
C LEU A 24 24.87 11.04 12.49
N TYR A 25 23.87 11.52 13.24
CA TYR A 25 22.49 11.46 12.81
C TYR A 25 22.25 12.29 11.54
N VAL A 26 22.86 13.49 11.44
CA VAL A 26 22.83 14.31 10.21
C VAL A 26 23.49 13.60 9.04
N GLN A 27 24.62 12.94 9.28
CA GLN A 27 25.37 12.23 8.23
C GLN A 27 24.60 11.03 7.66
N LEU A 28 23.82 10.33 8.48
CA LEU A 28 23.10 9.13 8.08
C LEU A 28 21.65 9.37 7.68
N TYR A 29 21.04 10.47 8.13
CA TYR A 29 19.63 10.73 7.89
C TYR A 29 19.33 12.22 7.82
N LEU A 30 18.94 12.69 6.64
CA LEU A 30 18.74 14.12 6.38
C LEU A 30 17.67 14.77 7.27
N GLY A 31 16.63 14.02 7.65
CA GLY A 31 15.60 14.53 8.55
C GLY A 31 16.12 14.88 9.95
N ALA A 32 17.32 14.42 10.33
CA ALA A 32 18.00 14.80 11.57
C ALA A 32 18.27 16.30 11.66
N VAL A 33 18.44 16.97 10.52
CA VAL A 33 18.66 18.42 10.47
C VAL A 33 17.48 19.16 11.10
N MET A 34 16.26 18.62 10.96
CA MET A 34 15.04 19.16 11.56
C MET A 34 14.70 18.52 12.91
N PHE A 35 14.73 17.17 12.99
CA PHE A 35 14.26 16.45 14.18
C PHE A 35 15.22 16.54 15.37
N GLY A 36 16.54 16.62 15.15
CA GLY A 36 17.52 16.78 16.22
C GLY A 36 17.26 18.05 17.05
N PRO A 37 17.24 19.25 16.42
CA PRO A 37 16.89 20.50 17.09
C PRO A 37 15.51 20.48 17.73
N LEU A 38 14.50 19.88 17.08
CA LEU A 38 13.16 19.74 17.65
C LEU A 38 13.18 19.00 19.00
N LEU A 39 13.85 17.84 19.07
CA LEU A 39 13.93 17.05 20.31
C LEU A 39 14.68 17.78 21.42
N VAL A 40 15.83 18.41 21.09
CA VAL A 40 16.62 19.19 22.05
C VAL A 40 15.83 20.40 22.54
N GLY A 41 15.16 21.10 21.63
CA GLY A 41 14.34 22.28 21.93
C GLY A 41 13.17 21.94 22.83
N LEU A 42 12.43 20.86 22.55
CA LEU A 42 11.31 20.42 23.39
C LEU A 42 11.79 19.96 24.77
N TYR A 43 12.95 19.30 24.88
CA TYR A 43 13.50 18.95 26.19
C TYR A 43 14.02 20.18 26.96
N ALA A 44 14.65 21.14 26.28
CA ALA A 44 15.05 22.40 26.89
C ALA A 44 13.84 23.18 27.40
N LEU A 45 12.78 23.24 26.59
CA LEU A 45 11.50 23.84 26.97
C LEU A 45 10.89 23.14 28.19
N ALA A 46 10.92 21.81 28.24
CA ALA A 46 10.44 21.04 29.39
C ALA A 46 11.24 21.30 30.67
N GLN A 47 12.57 21.53 30.58
CA GLN A 47 13.38 21.91 31.74
C GLN A 47 13.14 23.35 32.20
N VAL A 48 12.68 24.25 31.31
CA VAL A 48 12.35 25.64 31.68
C VAL A 48 10.92 25.74 32.22
N LEU A 49 9.96 25.06 31.59
CA LEU A 49 8.54 25.10 31.94
C LEU A 49 8.14 24.08 33.01
N GLY A 50 8.99 23.09 33.28
CA GLY A 50 8.74 22.01 34.22
C GLY A 50 8.52 22.46 35.68
N PRO A 51 8.25 21.51 36.59
CA PRO A 51 8.04 21.81 38.01
C PRO A 51 9.21 22.59 38.58
N ALA A 52 8.93 23.43 39.58
CA ALA A 52 9.92 24.34 40.17
C ALA A 52 11.23 23.64 40.59
N ASP A 53 11.13 22.39 41.07
CA ASP A 53 12.27 21.60 41.55
C ASP A 53 13.23 21.18 40.42
N ASP A 54 12.73 21.11 39.18
CA ASP A 54 13.49 20.71 37.98
C ASP A 54 13.91 21.91 37.10
N ARG A 55 13.48 23.14 37.45
CA ARG A 55 13.69 24.31 36.61
C ARG A 55 15.16 24.69 36.52
N ARG A 56 15.76 24.44 35.36
CA ARG A 56 17.10 24.89 35.03
C ARG A 56 17.19 25.15 33.54
N PHE A 57 17.84 26.24 33.15
CA PHE A 57 18.15 26.45 31.76
C PHE A 57 19.30 25.51 31.35
N PRO A 58 19.07 24.52 30.47
CA PRO A 58 20.06 23.48 30.20
C PRO A 58 21.06 23.92 29.12
N TRP A 59 21.75 25.05 29.34
CA TRP A 59 22.61 25.67 28.32
C TRP A 59 23.72 24.72 27.82
N ARG A 60 24.32 23.91 28.70
CA ARG A 60 25.37 22.94 28.33
C ARG A 60 24.83 21.90 27.35
N MET A 61 23.62 21.40 27.60
CA MET A 61 22.96 20.43 26.73
C MET A 61 22.73 21.03 25.35
N VAL A 62 22.18 22.24 25.29
CA VAL A 62 21.90 22.96 24.04
C VAL A 62 23.20 23.25 23.30
N ALA A 63 24.23 23.77 23.96
CA ALA A 63 25.51 24.12 23.34
C ALA A 63 26.22 22.89 22.75
N TRP A 64 26.34 21.80 23.51
CA TRP A 64 26.99 20.57 23.03
C TRP A 64 26.25 19.96 21.83
N THR A 65 24.93 19.84 21.92
CA THR A 65 24.13 19.27 20.82
C THR A 65 24.07 20.17 19.60
N ALA A 66 24.01 21.50 19.78
CA ALA A 66 24.12 22.45 18.68
C ALA A 66 25.49 22.38 18.00
N GLY A 67 26.57 22.22 18.76
CA GLY A 67 27.92 22.02 18.22
C GLY A 67 28.03 20.72 17.41
N GLY A 68 27.50 19.60 17.94
CA GLY A 68 27.46 18.33 17.22
C GLY A 68 26.59 18.39 15.95
N TRP A 69 25.41 19.00 16.04
CA TRP A 69 24.54 19.23 14.90
C TRP A 69 25.21 20.11 13.84
N ALA A 70 25.86 21.22 14.24
CA ALA A 70 26.56 22.12 13.33
C ALA A 70 27.73 21.42 12.66
N LEU A 71 28.50 20.62 13.41
CA LEU A 71 29.56 19.77 12.84
C LEU A 71 28.98 18.83 11.79
N GLY A 72 27.92 18.10 12.11
CA GLY A 72 27.28 17.17 11.17
C GLY A 72 26.73 17.85 9.91
N VAL A 73 26.18 19.05 10.05
CA VAL A 73 25.66 19.85 8.92
C VAL A 73 26.81 20.36 8.04
N VAL A 74 27.81 21.03 8.64
CA VAL A 74 28.94 21.63 7.91
C VAL A 74 29.83 20.56 7.28
N SER A 75 29.99 19.40 7.94
CA SER A 75 30.76 18.27 7.39
C SER A 75 29.95 17.38 6.46
N TYR A 76 28.71 17.72 6.12
CA TYR A 76 27.90 16.91 5.21
C TYR A 76 28.48 16.97 3.78
N PRO A 77 28.76 15.82 3.13
CA PRO A 77 29.44 15.79 1.82
C PRO A 77 28.74 16.62 0.73
N TYR A 78 27.42 16.78 0.84
CA TYR A 78 26.59 17.54 -0.10
C TYR A 78 25.94 18.75 0.58
N PHE A 79 26.68 19.48 1.41
CA PHE A 79 26.15 20.57 2.24
C PHE A 79 25.28 21.59 1.47
N SER A 80 25.75 22.06 0.31
CA SER A 80 25.00 23.03 -0.50
C SER A 80 23.66 22.45 -1.01
N GLY A 81 23.70 21.26 -1.60
CA GLY A 81 22.50 20.57 -2.10
C GLY A 81 21.53 20.18 -0.98
N MET A 82 22.05 19.83 0.20
CA MET A 82 21.24 19.54 1.38
C MET A 82 20.41 20.75 1.81
N LEU A 83 21.02 21.94 1.90
CA LEU A 83 20.30 23.14 2.33
C LEU A 83 19.21 23.53 1.32
N GLU A 84 19.53 23.48 0.04
CA GLU A 84 18.56 23.72 -1.03
C GLU A 84 17.39 22.72 -0.96
N PHE A 85 17.70 21.44 -0.81
CA PHE A 85 16.70 20.39 -0.66
C PHE A 85 15.82 20.61 0.56
N LEU A 86 16.39 20.93 1.72
CA LEU A 86 15.62 21.18 2.94
C LEU A 86 14.72 22.39 2.82
N ILE A 87 15.18 23.46 2.17
CA ILE A 87 14.34 24.63 1.89
C ILE A 87 13.17 24.21 1.01
N LEU A 88 13.42 23.50 -0.10
CA LEU A 88 12.38 22.99 -0.99
C LEU A 88 11.36 22.12 -0.23
N GLN A 89 11.82 21.22 0.62
CA GLN A 89 10.96 20.33 1.41
C GLN A 89 10.10 21.10 2.43
N VAL A 90 10.66 22.11 3.10
CA VAL A 90 9.92 22.88 4.10
C VAL A 90 8.93 23.84 3.44
N THR A 91 9.36 24.55 2.39
CA THR A 91 8.56 25.63 1.79
C THR A 91 7.62 25.13 0.70
N LYS A 92 8.11 24.34 -0.26
CA LYS A 92 7.37 23.97 -1.49
C LYS A 92 6.59 22.66 -1.41
N THR A 93 6.92 21.77 -0.49
CA THR A 93 6.14 20.52 -0.28
C THR A 93 5.45 20.53 1.09
N GLY A 94 6.07 21.12 2.11
CA GLY A 94 5.55 21.12 3.48
C GLY A 94 4.55 22.23 3.81
N LEU A 95 4.81 23.49 3.45
CA LEU A 95 3.99 24.65 3.88
C LEU A 95 3.00 25.13 2.80
N ALA A 96 3.42 25.11 1.54
CA ALA A 96 2.57 25.40 0.37
C ALA A 96 2.92 24.38 -0.73
N PRO A 97 2.11 23.32 -0.93
CA PRO A 97 2.39 22.32 -1.94
C PRO A 97 2.11 22.89 -3.33
N ASP A 98 3.14 23.47 -3.94
CA ASP A 98 3.12 23.93 -5.35
C ASP A 98 3.59 22.82 -6.31
N ILE A 99 3.93 21.64 -5.76
CA ILE A 99 4.44 20.49 -6.48
C ILE A 99 3.52 19.31 -6.19
N GLU A 100 3.12 18.59 -7.23
CA GLU A 100 2.38 17.33 -7.12
C GLU A 100 3.26 16.30 -6.38
N VAL A 101 2.80 15.88 -5.20
CA VAL A 101 3.50 14.97 -4.28
C VAL A 101 2.63 13.74 -4.02
N GLY A 102 3.26 12.66 -3.57
CA GLY A 102 2.55 11.44 -3.19
C GLY A 102 1.54 11.65 -2.07
N GLN A 103 0.59 10.71 -1.95
CA GLN A 103 -0.51 10.79 -0.98
C GLN A 103 -0.05 10.78 0.48
N GLU A 104 1.18 10.37 0.75
CA GLU A 104 1.82 10.36 2.07
C GLU A 104 2.07 11.77 2.64
N TRP A 105 2.16 12.78 1.78
CA TRP A 105 2.31 14.18 2.16
C TRP A 105 1.00 14.86 2.55
N ASN A 106 -0.13 14.22 2.23
CA ASN A 106 -1.45 14.72 2.54
C ASN A 106 -1.94 14.23 3.91
N PRO A 107 -2.89 14.93 4.56
CA PRO A 107 -3.55 14.42 5.75
C PRO A 107 -4.31 13.10 5.50
N TYR A 108 -4.63 12.39 6.58
CA TYR A 108 -5.64 11.34 6.53
C TYR A 108 -7.03 11.97 6.33
N VAL A 109 -7.72 11.55 5.26
CA VAL A 109 -9.07 12.05 4.95
C VAL A 109 -10.14 11.32 5.77
N ASN A 110 -9.89 10.05 6.09
CA ASN A 110 -10.77 9.22 6.89
C ASN A 110 -10.30 9.17 8.35
N THR A 111 -10.91 10.02 9.19
CA THR A 111 -10.62 10.09 10.63
C THR A 111 -10.89 8.77 11.34
N TRP A 112 -11.93 8.04 10.93
CA TRP A 112 -12.27 6.75 11.53
C TRP A 112 -11.19 5.71 11.29
N TRP A 113 -10.66 5.67 10.07
CA TRP A 113 -9.56 4.78 9.70
C TRP A 113 -8.29 5.08 10.49
N PHE A 114 -7.94 6.36 10.65
CA PHE A 114 -6.79 6.76 11.48
C PHE A 114 -6.98 6.30 12.95
N LEU A 115 -8.17 6.53 13.50
CA LEU A 115 -8.51 6.11 14.86
C LEU A 115 -8.45 4.59 15.00
N SER A 116 -8.96 3.82 14.04
CA SER A 116 -8.95 2.36 14.12
C SER A 116 -7.54 1.77 14.14
N MET A 117 -6.61 2.34 13.36
CA MET A 117 -5.21 1.88 13.37
C MET A 117 -4.44 2.34 14.61
N SER A 118 -4.80 3.49 15.16
CA SER A 118 -4.09 4.15 16.26
C SER A 118 -4.72 3.90 17.63
N ALA A 119 -5.83 3.17 17.69
CA ALA A 119 -6.63 3.01 18.89
C ALA A 119 -5.85 2.40 20.06
N VAL A 120 -5.07 1.34 19.82
CA VAL A 120 -4.30 0.66 20.88
C VAL A 120 -3.30 1.60 21.55
N PRO A 121 -2.33 2.22 20.84
CA PRO A 121 -1.38 3.13 21.48
C PRO A 121 -2.08 4.35 22.11
N ALA A 122 -3.13 4.88 21.48
CA ALA A 122 -3.88 6.01 22.01
C ALA A 122 -4.61 5.69 23.33
N VAL A 123 -5.27 4.53 23.42
CA VAL A 123 -5.99 4.08 24.63
C VAL A 123 -5.00 3.77 25.75
N VAL A 124 -3.90 3.07 25.45
CA VAL A 124 -2.85 2.78 26.45
C VAL A 124 -2.26 4.07 27.01
N TRP A 125 -1.95 5.03 26.14
CA TRP A 125 -1.42 6.33 26.55
C TRP A 125 -2.44 7.16 27.34
N ALA A 126 -3.71 7.21 26.90
CA ALA A 126 -4.77 7.92 27.62
C ALA A 126 -5.00 7.30 29.02
N GLY A 127 -4.94 5.97 29.12
CA GLY A 127 -4.96 5.24 30.38
C GLY A 127 -3.80 5.61 31.29
N ALA A 128 -2.57 5.69 30.75
CA ALA A 128 -1.38 6.10 31.49
C ALA A 128 -1.49 7.55 32.00
N VAL A 129 -1.97 8.48 31.18
CA VAL A 129 -2.25 9.86 31.58
C VAL A 129 -3.30 9.90 32.70
N CYS A 130 -4.43 9.22 32.53
CA CYS A 130 -5.48 9.16 33.56
C CYS A 130 -4.96 8.59 34.89
N LEU A 131 -4.19 7.50 34.81
CA LEU A 131 -3.58 6.86 35.98
C LEU A 131 -2.60 7.80 36.67
N ARG A 132 -1.74 8.47 35.89
CA ARG A 132 -0.78 9.47 36.36
C ARG A 132 -1.48 10.65 37.03
N MET A 133 -2.54 11.18 36.42
CA MET A 133 -3.33 12.29 36.96
C MET A 133 -4.04 11.93 38.27
N ARG A 134 -4.53 10.70 38.41
CA ARG A 134 -5.29 10.28 39.59
C ARG A 134 -4.42 9.90 40.79
N ARG A 135 -3.27 9.26 40.56
CA ARG A 135 -2.48 8.63 41.64
C ARG A 135 -0.98 8.90 41.58
N GLY A 136 -0.49 9.53 40.53
CA GLY A 136 0.94 9.72 40.35
C GLY A 136 1.46 11.04 40.90
N PRO A 137 2.76 11.10 41.20
CA PRO A 137 3.44 12.36 41.49
C PRO A 137 3.41 13.32 40.30
N ARG A 138 3.81 14.58 40.56
CA ARG A 138 3.99 15.59 39.51
C ARG A 138 4.99 15.13 38.45
N LEU A 139 4.79 15.55 37.20
CA LEU A 139 5.67 15.18 36.09
C LEU A 139 7.03 15.81 36.24
N ASN A 140 8.12 15.05 36.09
CA ASN A 140 9.45 15.64 36.00
C ASN A 140 9.73 16.20 34.58
N ALA A 141 10.85 16.92 34.41
CA ALA A 141 11.20 17.52 33.12
C ALA A 141 11.38 16.49 31.97
N GLN A 142 11.81 15.26 32.26
CA GLN A 142 11.99 14.21 31.23
C GLN A 142 10.63 13.68 30.76
N GLU A 143 9.72 13.42 31.70
CA GLU A 143 8.35 12.99 31.43
C GLU A 143 7.57 14.06 30.67
N LEU A 144 7.74 15.34 31.04
CA LEU A 144 7.16 16.47 30.32
C LEU A 144 7.73 16.57 28.90
N ALA A 145 9.03 16.36 28.70
CA ALA A 145 9.63 16.36 27.37
C ALA A 145 9.05 15.26 26.47
N LEU A 146 8.92 14.03 26.98
CA LEU A 146 8.30 12.93 26.22
C LEU A 146 6.84 13.22 25.89
N LEU A 147 6.11 13.87 26.80
CA LEU A 147 4.74 14.32 26.56
C LEU A 147 4.67 15.35 25.42
N LEU A 148 5.53 16.36 25.44
CA LEU A 148 5.61 17.39 24.41
C LEU A 148 6.03 16.81 23.05
N ILE A 149 7.00 15.89 23.04
CA ILE A 149 7.46 15.21 21.82
C ILE A 149 6.35 14.34 21.22
N ASN A 150 5.63 13.59 22.05
CA ASN A 150 4.47 12.81 21.62
C ASN A 150 3.44 13.72 20.92
N PHE A 151 3.06 14.85 21.53
CA PHE A 151 2.11 15.78 20.90
C PHE A 151 2.65 16.45 19.64
N ALA A 152 3.94 16.80 19.61
CA ALA A 152 4.55 17.38 18.41
C ALA A 152 4.45 16.41 17.21
N PHE A 153 4.77 15.13 17.40
CA PHE A 153 4.64 14.13 16.34
C PHE A 153 3.19 13.77 16.01
N LEU A 154 2.28 13.83 16.98
CA LEU A 154 0.84 13.68 16.70
C LEU A 154 0.33 14.80 15.79
N LEU A 155 0.69 16.06 16.08
CA LEU A 155 0.33 17.21 15.26
C LEU A 155 0.91 17.10 13.84
N LEU A 156 2.17 16.67 13.73
CA LEU A 156 2.79 16.40 12.44
C LEU A 156 2.07 15.26 11.69
N THR A 157 1.61 14.22 12.38
CA THR A 157 0.82 13.12 11.78
C THR A 157 -0.52 13.60 11.23
N PHE A 158 -1.15 14.57 11.88
CA PHE A 158 -2.36 15.19 11.33
C PHE A 158 -2.09 16.05 10.09
N LYS A 159 -0.88 16.59 9.97
CA LYS A 159 -0.46 17.34 8.79
C LYS A 159 -0.16 16.41 7.60
N ALA A 160 0.54 15.31 7.82
CA ALA A 160 0.90 14.37 6.76
C ALA A 160 1.02 12.93 7.28
N ARG A 161 0.58 11.96 6.47
CA ARG A 161 0.63 10.52 6.82
C ARG A 161 2.04 10.07 7.13
N ARG A 162 3.05 10.66 6.47
CA ARG A 162 4.47 10.32 6.66
C ARG A 162 4.94 10.37 8.11
N PHE A 163 4.35 11.22 8.95
CA PHE A 163 4.79 11.32 10.34
C PHE A 163 4.25 10.22 11.27
N ILE A 164 3.37 9.34 10.76
CA ILE A 164 2.83 8.20 11.50
C ILE A 164 3.92 7.24 11.97
N GLU A 165 5.10 7.23 11.35
CA GLU A 165 6.21 6.35 11.77
C GLU A 165 6.88 6.83 13.08
N TYR A 166 6.76 8.12 13.40
CA TYR A 166 7.40 8.70 14.58
C TYR A 166 6.49 8.75 15.80
N TRP A 167 5.19 9.00 15.60
CA TRP A 167 4.26 9.19 16.71
C TRP A 167 4.06 7.94 17.60
N PRO A 168 3.76 6.74 17.07
CA PRO A 168 3.51 5.55 17.89
C PRO A 168 4.68 5.18 18.82
N PRO A 169 5.95 5.18 18.39
CA PRO A 169 7.08 4.96 19.30
C PRO A 169 7.11 5.94 20.48
N PHE A 170 6.88 7.24 20.22
CA PHE A 170 6.87 8.25 21.29
C PHE A 170 5.60 8.21 22.16
N CYS A 171 4.47 7.81 21.59
CA CYS A 171 3.23 7.57 22.31
C CYS A 171 3.42 6.43 23.33
N VAL A 172 4.00 5.31 22.91
CA VAL A 172 4.29 4.17 23.79
C VAL A 172 5.35 4.52 24.84
N LEU A 173 6.44 5.19 24.45
CA LEU A 173 7.47 5.66 25.40
C LEU A 173 6.89 6.62 26.44
N SER A 174 6.06 7.57 26.01
CA SER A 174 5.37 8.49 26.92
C SER A 174 4.44 7.73 27.87
N ALA A 175 3.65 6.77 27.38
CA ALA A 175 2.76 5.96 28.21
C ALA A 175 3.52 5.16 29.27
N ALA A 176 4.64 4.56 28.90
CA ALA A 176 5.50 3.79 29.82
C ALA A 176 6.05 4.68 30.94
N TYR A 177 6.61 5.84 30.60
CA TYR A 177 7.16 6.78 31.59
C TYR A 177 6.08 7.37 32.51
N LEU A 178 4.90 7.68 31.98
CA LEU A 178 3.80 8.23 32.77
C LEU A 178 3.23 7.22 33.78
N SER A 179 3.13 5.95 33.37
CA SER A 179 2.56 4.89 34.20
C SER A 179 3.55 4.30 35.21
N ALA A 180 4.85 4.27 34.88
CA ALA A 180 5.86 3.58 35.68
C ALA A 180 5.85 3.95 37.19
N PRO A 181 5.83 5.22 37.60
CA PRO A 181 5.88 5.55 39.03
C PRO A 181 4.61 5.14 39.78
N VAL A 182 3.47 5.07 39.10
CA VAL A 182 2.21 4.60 39.70
C VAL A 182 2.21 3.07 39.80
N LEU A 183 2.67 2.39 38.75
CA LEU A 183 2.71 0.93 38.70
C LEU A 183 3.71 0.33 39.69
N VAL A 184 4.87 0.98 39.87
CA VAL A 184 5.87 0.57 40.88
C VAL A 184 5.33 0.70 42.31
N GLY A 185 4.38 1.62 42.56
CA GLY A 185 3.72 1.79 43.85
C GLY A 185 2.56 0.82 44.13
N LEU A 186 2.09 0.06 43.14
CA LEU A 186 0.95 -0.87 43.30
C LEU A 186 1.15 -2.00 44.33
N PRO A 187 2.35 -2.59 44.53
CA PRO A 187 2.54 -3.63 45.54
C PRO A 187 2.26 -3.15 46.97
N ALA A 188 2.39 -1.85 47.25
CA ALA A 188 2.06 -1.26 48.55
C ALA A 188 0.54 -1.07 48.77
N LEU A 189 -0.26 -1.13 47.71
CA LEU A 189 -1.73 -0.97 47.72
C LEU A 189 -2.49 -2.29 47.87
N ILE A 190 -1.82 -3.43 47.83
CA ILE A 190 -2.40 -4.77 48.01
C ILE A 190 -1.82 -5.37 49.31
N PRO A 191 -2.50 -5.24 50.47
CA PRO A 191 -1.95 -5.63 51.77
C PRO A 191 -1.72 -7.14 51.95
N THR A 192 -2.18 -7.97 51.01
CA THR A 192 -2.20 -9.44 51.14
C THR A 192 -0.90 -10.13 50.74
N LEU A 193 0.12 -9.39 50.28
CA LEU A 193 1.41 -9.97 49.88
C LEU A 193 2.52 -9.52 50.83
N ARG A 194 2.44 -9.96 52.09
CA ARG A 194 3.61 -9.92 53.00
C ARG A 194 4.63 -10.97 52.54
N PRO A 195 5.91 -10.61 52.36
CA PRO A 195 6.96 -11.56 51.98
C PRO A 195 7.32 -12.40 53.21
N GLY A 196 6.71 -13.59 53.33
CA GLY A 196 7.05 -14.50 54.43
C GLY A 196 6.27 -15.81 54.47
N GLU A 197 4.99 -15.84 54.09
CA GLU A 197 4.15 -17.02 54.40
C GLU A 197 3.34 -17.61 53.23
N THR A 198 3.42 -17.03 52.02
CA THR A 198 2.56 -17.41 50.89
C THR A 198 3.25 -18.22 49.79
N LEU A 199 4.27 -19.03 50.12
CA LEU A 199 4.80 -20.01 49.16
C LEU A 199 4.06 -21.37 49.18
N ARG A 200 3.16 -21.61 50.13
CA ARG A 200 2.46 -22.91 50.28
C ARG A 200 1.07 -22.98 49.65
N ARG A 201 0.51 -21.88 49.16
CA ARG A 201 -0.92 -21.87 48.78
C ARG A 201 -1.20 -20.95 47.59
N ASN A 202 -0.74 -21.35 46.40
CA ASN A 202 -1.28 -20.84 45.13
C ASN A 202 -1.28 -21.96 44.09
N TRP A 203 -2.28 -22.83 44.19
CA TRP A 203 -2.68 -23.79 43.16
C TRP A 203 -3.27 -23.11 41.90
N THR A 204 -3.30 -21.78 41.84
CA THR A 204 -3.89 -20.96 40.76
C THR A 204 -2.90 -20.58 39.66
N ALA A 205 -1.58 -20.78 39.84
CA ALA A 205 -0.57 -20.49 38.82
C ALA A 205 -0.31 -21.65 37.84
N TRP A 206 -0.54 -22.89 38.29
CA TRP A 206 -0.33 -24.10 37.50
C TRP A 206 -1.35 -24.33 36.37
N PRO A 207 -2.65 -24.01 36.53
CA PRO A 207 -3.63 -24.10 35.44
C PRO A 207 -3.33 -23.13 34.30
N ILE A 208 -2.77 -21.95 34.62
CA ILE A 208 -2.44 -20.91 33.63
C ILE A 208 -1.18 -21.30 32.85
N LEU A 209 -0.16 -21.84 33.51
CA LEU A 209 1.01 -22.44 32.84
C LEU A 209 0.63 -23.66 31.98
N GLY A 210 -0.29 -24.49 32.46
CA GLY A 210 -0.85 -25.61 31.71
C GLY A 210 -1.65 -25.16 30.48
N LEU A 211 -2.45 -24.10 30.59
CA LEU A 211 -3.17 -23.51 29.45
C LEU A 211 -2.22 -22.90 28.42
N VAL A 212 -1.16 -22.22 28.87
CA VAL A 212 -0.14 -21.63 28.00
C VAL A 212 0.64 -22.72 27.26
N ALA A 213 1.03 -23.80 27.96
CA ALA A 213 1.70 -24.95 27.33
C ALA A 213 0.79 -25.69 26.35
N ALA A 214 -0.51 -25.85 26.66
CA ALA A 214 -1.50 -26.46 25.77
C ALA A 214 -1.79 -25.59 24.53
N CYS A 215 -1.86 -24.26 24.69
CA CYS A 215 -2.00 -23.32 23.57
C CYS A 215 -0.76 -23.30 22.67
N ILE A 216 0.44 -23.34 23.24
CA ILE A 216 1.69 -23.46 22.47
C ILE A 216 1.73 -24.81 21.72
N GLY A 217 1.38 -25.92 22.37
CA GLY A 217 1.29 -27.23 21.74
C GLY A 217 0.26 -27.30 20.60
N TYR A 218 -0.91 -26.67 20.77
CA TYR A 218 -1.95 -26.60 19.74
C TYR A 218 -1.56 -25.70 18.54
N LEU A 219 -0.86 -24.59 18.80
CA LEU A 219 -0.34 -23.71 17.75
C LEU A 219 0.80 -24.37 16.94
N LEU A 220 1.67 -25.14 17.61
CA LEU A 220 2.70 -25.93 16.95
C LEU A 220 2.10 -27.08 16.11
N TRP A 221 1.05 -27.74 16.61
CA TRP A 221 0.37 -28.82 15.90
C TRP A 221 -0.38 -28.34 14.65
N LYS A 222 -1.08 -27.20 14.73
CA LYS A 222 -1.90 -26.68 13.62
C LYS A 222 -1.09 -25.97 12.53
N GLY A 223 0.16 -25.59 12.81
CA GLY A 223 1.09 -25.01 11.84
C GLY A 223 1.77 -26.05 10.93
N SER A 224 1.73 -27.33 11.28
CA SER A 224 2.41 -28.42 10.56
C SER A 224 1.86 -28.69 9.16
N ASP A 225 0.58 -28.39 8.91
CA ASP A 225 -0.12 -28.79 7.67
C ASP A 225 -0.30 -27.65 6.65
N ARG A 226 0.49 -26.55 6.75
CA ARG A 226 0.40 -25.43 5.81
C ARG A 226 1.75 -25.11 5.15
N PRO A 227 1.77 -24.90 3.82
CA PRO A 227 3.01 -24.57 3.08
C PRO A 227 3.67 -23.25 3.53
N ASP A 228 2.96 -22.40 4.26
CA ASP A 228 3.35 -21.05 4.71
C ASP A 228 3.87 -20.98 6.16
N ALA A 229 3.96 -22.12 6.85
CA ALA A 229 4.45 -22.22 8.24
C ALA A 229 5.87 -21.65 8.50
N PRO A 230 6.85 -21.74 7.57
CA PRO A 230 8.19 -21.21 7.80
C PRO A 230 8.25 -19.69 7.91
N ALA A 231 7.37 -18.95 7.21
CA ALA A 231 7.36 -17.49 7.19
C ALA A 231 6.81 -16.91 8.51
N VAL A 232 5.73 -17.49 9.02
CA VAL A 232 5.16 -17.15 10.34
C VAL A 232 6.14 -17.47 11.47
N LEU A 233 6.91 -18.56 11.32
CA LEU A 233 7.98 -18.96 12.25
C LEU A 233 9.24 -18.07 12.17
N ALA A 234 9.47 -17.39 11.05
CA ALA A 234 10.56 -16.42 10.90
C ALA A 234 10.20 -15.04 11.48
N ASP A 235 8.95 -14.61 11.33
CA ASP A 235 8.48 -13.30 11.81
C ASP A 235 8.49 -13.17 13.34
N TRP A 236 8.04 -14.18 14.09
CA TRP A 236 8.06 -14.07 15.56
C TRP A 236 9.49 -14.02 16.12
N ARG A 237 10.47 -14.61 15.43
CA ARG A 237 11.89 -14.55 15.82
C ARG A 237 12.44 -13.12 15.67
N SER A 238 12.01 -12.39 14.64
CA SER A 238 12.35 -10.97 14.44
C SER A 238 11.75 -10.07 15.52
N TRP A 239 10.47 -10.30 15.87
CA TRP A 239 9.82 -9.59 16.98
C TRP A 239 10.42 -9.95 18.34
N ALA A 240 10.76 -11.21 18.58
CA ALA A 240 11.43 -11.68 19.78
C ALA A 240 12.87 -11.13 19.90
N ALA A 241 13.62 -11.06 18.79
CA ALA A 241 14.95 -10.47 18.74
C ALA A 241 14.90 -8.95 18.96
N MET A 242 13.91 -8.26 18.39
CA MET A 242 13.71 -6.83 18.60
C MET A 242 13.29 -6.52 20.05
N LEU A 243 12.42 -7.33 20.64
CA LEU A 243 12.12 -7.27 22.08
C LEU A 243 13.36 -7.56 22.93
N ALA A 244 14.17 -8.57 22.59
CA ALA A 244 15.41 -8.87 23.30
C ALA A 244 16.43 -7.72 23.22
N LEU A 245 16.56 -7.07 22.06
CA LEU A 245 17.41 -5.90 21.84
C LEU A 245 16.91 -4.65 22.55
N LEU A 246 15.59 -4.45 22.62
CA LEU A 246 14.95 -3.35 23.37
C LEU A 246 15.02 -3.56 24.89
N LEU A 247 15.11 -4.82 25.34
CA LEU A 247 15.29 -5.20 26.74
C LEU A 247 16.77 -5.25 27.16
N LEU A 248 17.72 -5.31 26.22
CA LEU A 248 19.17 -5.34 26.49
C LEU A 248 19.68 -4.14 27.34
N PRO A 249 19.21 -2.89 27.12
CA PRO A 249 19.55 -1.74 27.96
C PRO A 249 18.97 -1.86 29.38
N ALA A 250 17.80 -2.48 29.54
CA ALA A 250 17.19 -2.73 30.84
C ALA A 250 17.93 -3.85 31.59
N LEU A 251 18.34 -4.91 30.89
CA LEU A 251 19.18 -5.99 31.42
C LEU A 251 20.57 -5.48 31.85
N THR A 252 21.19 -4.61 31.06
CA THR A 252 22.50 -4.01 31.39
C THR A 252 22.42 -2.96 32.49
N GLN A 253 21.32 -2.21 32.61
CA GLN A 253 21.12 -1.29 33.76
C GLN A 253 20.83 -2.03 35.06
N VAL A 254 20.09 -3.14 35.02
CA VAL A 254 19.88 -4.01 36.20
C VAL A 254 21.21 -4.62 36.68
N TRP A 255 22.17 -4.83 35.77
CA TRP A 255 23.50 -5.36 36.09
C TRP A 255 24.52 -4.29 36.52
N ALA A 256 24.42 -3.07 35.99
CA ALA A 256 25.41 -2.00 36.23
C ALA A 256 25.18 -1.18 37.51
N THR A 257 24.00 -1.26 38.15
CA THR A 257 23.68 -0.47 39.35
C THR A 257 23.93 -1.19 40.67
N GLN A 258 25.08 -1.86 40.82
CA GLN A 258 25.72 -2.03 42.14
C GLN A 258 27.25 -2.16 42.02
N ARG A 259 27.94 -1.07 42.36
CA ARG A 259 29.15 -1.16 43.19
C ARG A 259 28.93 -0.33 44.45
N SER A 260 29.42 -0.90 45.56
CA SER A 260 29.51 -0.43 46.95
C SER A 260 28.23 -0.41 47.79
N GLY A 261 28.13 -1.35 48.74
CA GLY A 261 27.26 -1.25 49.92
C GLY A 261 26.71 -2.59 50.42
N GLU A 262 27.60 -3.42 50.97
CA GLU A 262 27.45 -4.56 51.91
C GLU A 262 26.14 -5.39 52.07
N HIS A 263 26.40 -6.71 52.08
CA HIS A 263 25.63 -7.84 52.62
C HIS A 263 24.36 -8.33 51.90
N GLY A 264 24.57 -9.43 51.16
CA GLY A 264 23.89 -10.70 51.48
C GLY A 264 22.51 -10.94 50.87
N GLN A 265 22.49 -11.80 49.85
CA GLN A 265 21.34 -12.43 49.18
C GLN A 265 20.65 -11.59 48.09
N VAL A 266 20.88 -12.01 46.84
CA VAL A 266 20.11 -11.60 45.67
C VAL A 266 18.81 -12.42 45.67
N PRO A 267 17.61 -11.83 45.83
CA PRO A 267 16.39 -12.61 45.72
C PRO A 267 16.02 -12.78 44.25
N VAL A 268 15.85 -14.04 43.86
CA VAL A 268 15.30 -14.58 42.60
C VAL A 268 13.99 -13.88 42.15
N LEU A 269 13.33 -13.10 43.02
CA LEU A 269 12.12 -12.33 42.77
C LEU A 269 12.22 -11.21 41.72
N ARG A 270 13.41 -10.68 41.39
CA ARG A 270 13.53 -9.59 40.38
C ARG A 270 13.49 -10.07 38.93
N LEU A 271 13.71 -11.37 38.70
CA LEU A 271 13.47 -12.03 37.42
C LEU A 271 11.99 -12.36 37.19
N ALA A 272 11.12 -12.25 38.21
CA ALA A 272 9.69 -12.59 38.11
C ALA A 272 8.79 -11.42 37.65
N ALA A 273 9.28 -10.18 37.67
CA ALA A 273 8.52 -9.02 37.20
C ALA A 273 8.50 -8.90 35.66
N LEU A 274 9.54 -9.37 34.96
CA LEU A 274 9.62 -9.40 33.50
C LEU A 274 8.65 -10.43 32.86
N PRO A 275 8.53 -11.67 33.37
CA PRO A 275 7.53 -12.63 32.91
C PRO A 275 6.10 -12.17 33.16
N ALA A 276 5.83 -11.37 34.20
CA ALA A 276 4.48 -10.89 34.48
C ALA A 276 4.02 -9.84 33.47
N THR A 277 4.92 -8.93 33.04
CA THR A 277 4.61 -7.98 31.96
C THR A 277 4.56 -8.67 30.60
N ALA A 278 5.48 -9.62 30.35
CA ALA A 278 5.44 -10.44 29.15
C ALA A 278 4.21 -11.36 29.09
N ALA A 279 3.74 -11.92 30.22
CA ALA A 279 2.56 -12.79 30.29
C ALA A 279 1.24 -12.02 30.19
N VAL A 280 1.20 -10.74 30.63
CA VAL A 280 0.05 -9.87 30.35
C VAL A 280 0.00 -9.51 28.87
N VAL A 281 1.15 -9.21 28.25
CA VAL A 281 1.23 -8.93 26.81
C VAL A 281 0.93 -10.18 25.96
N PHE A 282 1.48 -11.35 26.33
CA PHE A 282 1.25 -12.63 25.67
C PHE A 282 -0.14 -13.22 25.96
N GLY A 283 -0.68 -13.02 27.16
CA GLY A 283 -2.04 -13.41 27.53
C GLY A 283 -3.10 -12.59 26.79
N CYS A 284 -2.84 -11.30 26.58
CA CYS A 284 -3.63 -10.46 25.69
C CYS A 284 -3.52 -10.91 24.23
N LEU A 285 -2.34 -11.34 23.77
CA LEU A 285 -2.14 -11.93 22.42
C LEU A 285 -2.78 -13.30 22.23
N ALA A 286 -2.89 -14.13 23.27
CA ALA A 286 -3.51 -15.46 23.20
C ALA A 286 -5.05 -15.39 23.21
N LEU A 287 -5.63 -14.41 23.91
CA LEU A 287 -7.08 -14.15 23.90
C LEU A 287 -7.57 -13.55 22.57
N LEU A 288 -6.68 -12.97 21.75
CA LEU A 288 -6.96 -12.44 20.41
C LEU A 288 -7.35 -13.51 19.38
N VAL A 289 -7.08 -14.79 19.67
CA VAL A 289 -7.31 -15.89 18.71
C VAL A 289 -8.72 -16.51 18.85
N HIS A 290 -9.49 -16.17 19.89
CA HIS A 290 -10.62 -17.05 20.29
C HIS A 290 -12.06 -16.52 20.14
N PHE A 291 -12.34 -15.32 19.64
CA PHE A 291 -13.75 -14.89 19.48
C PHE A 291 -14.08 -14.30 18.10
N LYS A 292 -14.77 -15.11 17.29
CA LYS A 292 -15.62 -14.70 16.15
C LYS A 292 -17.00 -14.29 16.70
N PHE A 293 -17.55 -13.15 16.29
CA PHE A 293 -18.85 -13.03 15.58
C PHE A 293 -19.31 -11.55 15.39
N GLY A 294 -19.81 -11.31 14.18
CA GLY A 294 -20.70 -10.27 13.64
C GLY A 294 -21.03 -8.98 14.39
N LEU A 295 -20.81 -7.85 13.71
CA LEU A 295 -21.67 -6.65 13.70
C LEU A 295 -21.23 -5.74 12.53
N GLN A 296 -21.91 -5.85 11.38
CA GLN A 296 -21.60 -5.09 10.15
C GLN A 296 -22.50 -3.87 9.89
N ASN A 297 -23.42 -3.51 10.80
CA ASN A 297 -24.41 -2.47 10.50
C ASN A 297 -24.48 -1.41 11.60
N LEU A 298 -23.81 -0.26 11.43
CA LEU A 298 -24.22 1.00 12.04
C LEU A 298 -23.89 2.19 11.10
N PRO A 299 -24.84 3.11 10.84
CA PRO A 299 -24.65 4.20 9.89
C PRO A 299 -23.81 5.33 10.46
N ALA A 300 -22.88 5.84 9.64
CA ALA A 300 -22.01 6.96 9.96
C ALA A 300 -22.80 8.27 10.11
N ALA A 301 -22.97 8.75 11.34
CA ALA A 301 -23.50 10.09 11.59
C ALA A 301 -22.43 11.14 11.22
N ARG A 302 -22.76 11.99 10.24
CA ARG A 302 -21.94 13.10 9.73
C ARG A 302 -21.87 14.22 10.78
N LEU A 303 -20.84 14.23 11.62
CA LEU A 303 -20.40 15.44 12.32
C LEU A 303 -19.18 15.99 11.58
N GLY A 304 -19.28 17.24 11.11
CA GLY A 304 -18.18 17.92 10.44
C GLY A 304 -16.92 17.96 11.31
N ALA A 305 -15.75 17.76 10.70
CA ALA A 305 -14.49 17.53 11.40
C ALA A 305 -14.12 18.63 12.43
N ARG A 306 -14.39 19.91 12.12
CA ARG A 306 -13.92 21.07 12.90
C ARG A 306 -14.41 21.13 14.36
N PRO A 307 -15.71 21.02 14.68
CA PRO A 307 -16.18 21.03 16.07
C PRO A 307 -15.70 19.83 16.90
N LEU A 308 -15.54 18.65 16.28
CA LEU A 308 -14.99 17.47 16.96
C LEU A 308 -13.51 17.69 17.32
N TRP A 309 -12.73 18.32 16.43
CA TRP A 309 -11.34 18.68 16.69
C TRP A 309 -11.19 19.72 17.81
N CYS A 310 -12.06 20.73 17.87
CA CYS A 310 -12.07 21.71 18.97
C CYS A 310 -12.43 21.06 20.32
N LEU A 311 -13.39 20.13 20.33
CA LEU A 311 -13.79 19.41 21.53
C LEU A 311 -12.69 18.46 22.04
N VAL A 312 -12.04 17.73 21.13
CA VAL A 312 -10.90 16.86 21.46
C VAL A 312 -9.73 17.69 21.99
N ALA A 313 -9.37 18.80 21.34
CA ALA A 313 -8.31 19.70 21.82
C ALA A 313 -8.64 20.32 23.18
N ALA A 314 -9.89 20.74 23.42
CA ALA A 314 -10.33 21.29 24.70
C ALA A 314 -10.26 20.26 25.84
N LEU A 315 -10.66 19.01 25.59
CA LEU A 315 -10.63 17.92 26.57
C LEU A 315 -9.22 17.34 26.79
N TYR A 316 -8.36 17.30 25.76
CA TYR A 316 -7.00 16.75 25.85
C TYR A 316 -5.95 17.75 26.35
N VAL A 317 -6.08 19.05 26.04
CA VAL A 317 -5.02 20.03 26.28
C VAL A 317 -5.39 21.01 27.39
N ILE A 318 -6.60 21.57 27.33
CA ILE A 318 -6.98 22.71 28.18
C ILE A 318 -7.45 22.23 29.57
N ALA A 319 -8.30 21.21 29.62
CA ALA A 319 -8.83 20.72 30.90
C ALA A 319 -7.73 20.17 31.86
N PRO A 320 -6.75 19.35 31.41
CA PRO A 320 -5.68 18.88 32.28
C PRO A 320 -4.70 19.99 32.69
N ALA A 321 -4.37 20.91 31.77
CA ALA A 321 -3.45 22.02 32.03
C ALA A 321 -4.06 23.06 32.99
N ALA A 322 -5.32 23.44 32.80
CA ALA A 322 -6.04 24.36 33.68
C ALA A 322 -6.29 23.77 35.08
N TYR A 323 -6.61 22.46 35.16
CA TYR A 323 -6.77 21.76 36.44
C TYR A 323 -5.43 21.62 37.19
N TYR A 324 -4.31 21.44 36.49
CA TYR A 324 -3.00 21.29 37.12
C TYR A 324 -2.41 22.62 37.61
N LEU A 325 -2.60 23.71 36.85
CA LEU A 325 -2.13 25.06 37.24
C LEU A 325 -2.88 25.64 38.44
N THR A 326 -4.10 25.17 38.72
CA THR A 326 -4.95 25.67 39.80
C THR A 326 -4.84 24.87 41.11
N ARG A 327 -4.15 23.72 41.12
CA ARG A 327 -4.03 22.87 42.31
C ARG A 327 -2.94 23.38 43.26
N ARG A 328 -3.36 24.09 44.32
CA ARG A 328 -2.49 24.38 45.48
C ARG A 328 -2.15 23.09 46.25
N PRO A 329 -0.99 23.03 46.93
CA PRO A 329 -0.55 21.84 47.63
C PRO A 329 -1.47 21.61 48.84
N ALA A 330 -2.34 20.61 48.76
CA ALA A 330 -3.05 20.11 49.92
C ALA A 330 -2.34 18.85 50.39
N GLU A 331 -1.91 18.88 51.64
CA GLU A 331 -1.36 17.77 52.41
C GLU A 331 -2.21 16.51 52.22
N ALA A 332 -1.52 15.38 52.10
CA ALA A 332 -2.12 14.07 51.94
C ALA A 332 -3.01 13.75 53.15
N SER A 333 -4.30 14.04 53.03
CA SER A 333 -5.33 13.60 53.96
C SER A 333 -5.97 12.30 53.47
N GLN A 334 -6.24 11.45 54.46
CA GLN A 334 -6.51 10.02 54.42
C GLN A 334 -7.83 9.64 53.74
N SER A 335 -7.85 8.41 53.21
CA SER A 335 -8.98 7.49 53.07
C SER A 335 -10.25 7.93 52.31
N ALA A 336 -10.38 7.46 51.07
CA ALA A 336 -11.67 7.10 50.46
C ALA A 336 -11.48 5.81 49.63
N PRO A 337 -12.45 4.87 49.61
CA PRO A 337 -12.23 3.53 49.04
C PRO A 337 -12.14 3.59 47.51
N VAL A 338 -10.99 3.14 47.02
CA VAL A 338 -10.48 3.29 45.65
C VAL A 338 -11.02 2.21 44.67
N LEU A 339 -11.93 1.33 45.10
CA LEU A 339 -12.34 0.16 44.30
C LEU A 339 -13.26 0.49 43.12
N VAL A 340 -14.22 1.41 43.26
CA VAL A 340 -15.20 1.72 42.21
C VAL A 340 -14.61 2.43 40.97
N PRO A 341 -13.70 3.42 41.10
CA PRO A 341 -13.14 4.09 39.92
C PRO A 341 -12.10 3.22 39.17
N THR A 342 -11.50 2.23 39.82
CA THR A 342 -10.49 1.36 39.20
C THR A 342 -11.14 0.27 38.34
N ALA A 343 -12.21 -0.35 38.84
CA ALA A 343 -13.00 -1.30 38.07
C ALA A 343 -13.67 -0.63 36.86
N ALA A 344 -14.16 0.60 37.00
CA ALA A 344 -14.71 1.38 35.90
C ALA A 344 -13.67 1.71 34.81
N ILE A 345 -12.45 2.10 35.18
CA ILE A 345 -11.37 2.33 34.19
C ILE A 345 -10.98 1.03 33.48
N VAL A 346 -10.88 -0.09 34.21
CA VAL A 346 -10.53 -1.39 33.64
C VAL A 346 -11.65 -1.89 32.72
N LEU A 347 -12.92 -1.72 33.08
CA LEU A 347 -14.07 -2.08 32.25
C LEU A 347 -14.21 -1.18 31.03
N VAL A 348 -13.95 0.12 31.15
CA VAL A 348 -13.92 1.05 30.00
C VAL A 348 -12.72 0.74 29.10
N GLY A 349 -11.55 0.41 29.67
CA GLY A 349 -10.38 -0.04 28.93
C GLY A 349 -10.60 -1.36 28.20
N LEU A 350 -11.23 -2.34 28.85
CA LEU A 350 -11.60 -3.64 28.25
C LEU A 350 -12.71 -3.49 27.22
N GLY A 351 -13.68 -2.58 27.43
CA GLY A 351 -14.74 -2.27 26.47
C GLY A 351 -14.22 -1.56 25.22
N LEU A 352 -13.33 -0.58 25.39
CA LEU A 352 -12.65 0.10 24.28
C LEU A 352 -11.69 -0.83 23.55
N PHE A 353 -10.99 -1.72 24.26
CA PHE A 353 -10.14 -2.76 23.68
C PHE A 353 -10.96 -3.79 22.89
N GLY A 354 -12.08 -4.27 23.45
CA GLY A 354 -13.03 -5.14 22.75
C GLY A 354 -13.62 -4.51 21.49
N ALA A 355 -13.96 -3.22 21.53
CA ALA A 355 -14.42 -2.47 20.36
C ALA A 355 -13.33 -2.24 19.31
N THR A 356 -12.07 -2.12 19.74
CA THR A 356 -10.91 -2.03 18.83
C THR A 356 -10.66 -3.36 18.11
N LEU A 357 -10.94 -4.49 18.77
CA LEU A 357 -10.73 -5.83 18.23
C LEU A 357 -11.84 -6.32 17.30
N SER A 358 -13.08 -5.95 17.57
CA SER A 358 -14.20 -6.24 16.66
C SER A 358 -14.06 -5.51 15.32
N VAL A 359 -13.49 -4.30 15.32
CA VAL A 359 -13.13 -3.53 14.11
C VAL A 359 -11.79 -3.99 13.50
N GLY A 360 -10.94 -4.66 14.29
CA GLY A 360 -9.55 -4.97 13.96
C GLY A 360 -9.31 -6.20 13.10
N SER A 361 -10.20 -7.18 12.98
CA SER A 361 -9.87 -8.44 12.26
C SER A 361 -9.71 -8.28 10.74
N SER A 362 -10.52 -7.43 10.11
CA SER A 362 -10.36 -7.07 8.69
C SER A 362 -9.16 -6.15 8.49
N GLN A 363 -8.90 -5.25 9.44
CA GLN A 363 -7.75 -4.34 9.44
C GLN A 363 -6.41 -5.07 9.70
N ILE A 364 -6.36 -6.09 10.56
CA ILE A 364 -5.16 -6.92 10.83
C ILE A 364 -4.87 -7.81 9.62
N ARG A 365 -5.91 -8.33 8.96
CA ARG A 365 -5.74 -9.02 7.67
C ARG A 365 -5.20 -8.05 6.62
N SER A 366 -5.78 -6.87 6.52
CA SER A 366 -5.33 -5.80 5.62
C SER A 366 -3.90 -5.34 5.93
N VAL A 367 -3.50 -5.22 7.20
CA VAL A 367 -2.14 -4.91 7.62
C VAL A 367 -1.19 -6.07 7.35
N SER A 368 -1.61 -7.32 7.55
CA SER A 368 -0.83 -8.50 7.16
C SER A 368 -0.67 -8.62 5.65
N GLU A 369 -1.66 -8.18 4.87
CA GLU A 369 -1.62 -8.10 3.41
C GLU A 369 -0.74 -6.93 2.95
N GLN A 370 -0.75 -5.79 3.66
CA GLN A 370 0.10 -4.61 3.40
C GLN A 370 1.55 -4.78 3.89
N MET A 371 1.79 -5.61 4.92
CA MET A 371 3.13 -5.97 5.40
C MET A 371 3.78 -7.07 4.55
N ARG A 372 2.99 -7.79 3.75
CA ARG A 372 3.52 -8.60 2.66
C ARG A 372 3.96 -7.66 1.54
N THR A 373 5.06 -7.98 0.88
CA THR A 373 5.43 -7.27 -0.35
C THR A 373 4.27 -7.44 -1.33
N GLY A 374 3.70 -6.35 -1.85
CA GLY A 374 2.69 -6.42 -2.91
C GLY A 374 3.20 -7.18 -4.14
N PHE A 375 4.53 -7.15 -4.35
CA PHE A 375 5.20 -7.85 -5.41
C PHE A 375 5.37 -9.35 -5.15
N ASN A 376 5.15 -10.15 -6.20
CA ASN A 376 5.47 -11.57 -6.24
C ASN A 376 6.99 -11.77 -6.43
N LEU A 377 7.76 -11.70 -5.34
CA LEU A 377 9.23 -11.79 -5.37
C LEU A 377 9.77 -13.06 -6.06
N PRO A 378 9.19 -14.27 -5.87
CA PRO A 378 9.62 -15.45 -6.63
C PRO A 378 9.45 -15.28 -8.15
N ALA A 379 8.28 -14.80 -8.60
CA ALA A 379 8.04 -14.58 -10.04
C ALA A 379 8.96 -13.50 -10.62
N MET A 380 9.21 -12.43 -9.86
CA MET A 380 10.16 -11.37 -10.23
C MET A 380 11.57 -11.93 -10.42
N ARG A 381 12.05 -12.74 -9.47
CA ARG A 381 13.37 -13.35 -9.55
C ARG A 381 13.52 -14.20 -10.80
N GLU A 382 12.52 -15.01 -11.13
CA GLU A 382 12.56 -15.84 -12.34
C GLU A 382 12.53 -14.99 -13.62
N ALA A 383 11.71 -13.94 -13.67
CA ALA A 383 11.69 -13.00 -14.80
C ALA A 383 13.04 -12.30 -15.00
N LEU A 384 13.67 -11.81 -13.94
CA LEU A 384 14.97 -11.13 -14.01
C LEU A 384 16.11 -12.07 -14.36
N LYS A 385 16.08 -13.30 -13.86
CA LYS A 385 17.02 -14.36 -14.24
C LYS A 385 16.86 -14.72 -15.71
N PHE A 386 15.63 -14.77 -16.22
CA PHE A 386 15.37 -14.92 -17.64
C PHE A 386 16.01 -13.77 -18.44
N VAL A 387 15.82 -12.51 -18.02
CA VAL A 387 16.45 -11.36 -18.69
C VAL A 387 17.97 -11.46 -18.65
N GLU A 388 18.56 -11.79 -17.49
CA GLU A 388 20.02 -11.97 -17.35
C GLU A 388 20.56 -13.04 -18.30
N GLN A 389 19.84 -14.14 -18.49
CA GLN A 389 20.26 -15.25 -19.37
C GLN A 389 20.07 -14.96 -20.87
N ASN A 390 19.22 -14.00 -21.22
CA ASN A 390 18.82 -13.72 -22.60
C ASN A 390 19.24 -12.33 -23.08
N SER A 391 20.02 -11.59 -22.29
CA SER A 391 20.53 -10.26 -22.62
C SER A 391 22.05 -10.22 -22.55
N ASN A 392 22.65 -9.15 -23.09
CA ASN A 392 24.08 -8.88 -22.97
C ASN A 392 24.36 -7.93 -21.78
N PRO A 393 25.58 -7.97 -21.22
CA PRO A 393 25.95 -7.04 -20.16
C PRO A 393 25.81 -5.59 -20.63
N GLY A 394 25.11 -4.77 -19.86
CA GLY A 394 24.83 -3.37 -20.18
C GLY A 394 23.65 -3.13 -21.12
N ASP A 395 22.94 -4.17 -21.58
CA ASP A 395 21.65 -3.98 -22.25
C ASP A 395 20.68 -3.23 -21.31
N ILE A 396 19.94 -2.28 -21.88
CA ILE A 396 18.99 -1.45 -21.14
C ILE A 396 17.64 -2.14 -21.06
N VAL A 397 17.09 -2.23 -19.85
CA VAL A 397 15.76 -2.72 -19.51
C VAL A 397 14.86 -1.52 -19.21
N PHE A 398 13.81 -1.38 -20.00
CA PHE A 398 12.72 -0.45 -19.74
C PHE A 398 11.83 -1.03 -18.63
N THR A 399 11.65 -0.29 -17.55
CA THR A 399 10.79 -0.67 -16.42
C THR A 399 9.53 0.18 -16.45
N ASP A 400 8.40 -0.40 -16.11
CA ASP A 400 7.12 0.28 -16.00
C ASP A 400 6.96 1.03 -14.67
N ASP A 401 7.40 0.43 -13.57
CA ASP A 401 7.49 1.08 -12.27
C ASP A 401 8.94 1.39 -11.85
N TRP A 402 9.10 2.50 -11.14
CA TRP A 402 10.38 2.98 -10.62
C TRP A 402 10.63 2.50 -9.19
N ASP A 403 9.59 2.22 -8.42
CA ASP A 403 9.71 1.86 -7.00
C ASP A 403 10.24 0.42 -6.80
N ILE A 404 10.06 -0.42 -7.81
CA ILE A 404 10.49 -1.83 -7.86
C ILE A 404 11.96 -2.00 -8.26
N PHE A 405 12.59 -0.95 -8.81
CA PHE A 405 13.98 -0.97 -9.29
C PHE A 405 14.99 -1.59 -8.32
N PRO A 406 14.98 -1.29 -6.99
CA PRO A 406 15.96 -1.89 -6.09
C PRO A 406 15.91 -3.42 -6.07
N ALA A 407 14.72 -4.00 -6.23
CA ALA A 407 14.56 -5.45 -6.32
C ALA A 407 15.06 -5.99 -7.67
N TYR A 408 14.81 -5.25 -8.75
CA TYR A 408 15.35 -5.57 -10.08
C TYR A 408 16.87 -5.61 -10.07
N PHE A 409 17.50 -4.53 -9.60
CA PHE A 409 18.96 -4.41 -9.53
C PHE A 409 19.59 -5.46 -8.60
N TYR A 410 18.94 -5.81 -7.50
CA TYR A 410 19.43 -6.85 -6.58
C TYR A 410 19.49 -8.23 -7.23
N HIS A 411 18.51 -8.57 -8.07
CA HIS A 411 18.42 -9.88 -8.72
C HIS A 411 19.10 -9.95 -10.08
N ASN A 412 19.29 -8.81 -10.75
CA ASN A 412 20.03 -8.71 -12.00
C ASN A 412 20.76 -7.36 -12.03
N SER A 413 22.05 -7.41 -11.74
CA SER A 413 22.99 -6.27 -11.84
C SER A 413 23.77 -6.26 -13.15
N HIS A 414 23.48 -7.22 -14.04
CA HIS A 414 24.09 -7.40 -15.35
C HIS A 414 23.57 -6.38 -16.37
N ASN A 415 22.31 -5.98 -16.23
CA ASN A 415 21.61 -5.00 -17.08
C ASN A 415 21.51 -3.60 -16.46
N TYR A 416 21.29 -2.60 -17.31
CA TYR A 416 20.95 -1.24 -16.88
C TYR A 416 19.44 -1.03 -16.91
N TYR A 417 18.93 -0.23 -15.97
CA TYR A 417 17.51 0.09 -15.89
C TYR A 417 17.31 1.59 -16.11
N ILE A 418 16.27 1.95 -16.84
CA ILE A 418 16.03 3.33 -17.29
C ILE A 418 15.73 4.31 -16.15
N VAL A 419 15.22 3.82 -15.03
CA VAL A 419 14.87 4.62 -13.86
C VAL A 419 15.12 3.79 -12.60
N GLY A 420 15.70 4.43 -11.58
CA GLY A 420 15.93 3.79 -10.27
C GLY A 420 15.60 4.65 -9.07
N LEU A 421 15.00 5.80 -9.33
CA LEU A 421 14.47 6.77 -8.37
C LEU A 421 13.24 7.40 -9.03
N ASP A 422 12.35 8.00 -8.25
CA ASP A 422 11.15 8.65 -8.78
C ASP A 422 11.48 9.49 -10.05
N PRO A 423 10.89 9.15 -11.21
CA PRO A 423 11.20 9.80 -12.47
C PRO A 423 10.93 11.30 -12.40
N LYS A 424 10.09 11.79 -11.48
CA LYS A 424 9.87 13.23 -11.26
C LYS A 424 11.17 14.00 -10.99
N PHE A 425 12.19 13.38 -10.39
CA PHE A 425 13.49 14.04 -10.22
C PHE A 425 14.18 14.34 -11.56
N THR A 426 13.87 13.58 -12.61
CA THR A 426 14.37 13.82 -13.96
C THR A 426 13.63 14.95 -14.67
N HIS A 427 12.39 15.26 -14.28
CA HIS A 427 11.55 16.28 -14.93
C HIS A 427 12.23 17.65 -15.02
N ALA A 428 12.93 18.08 -13.96
CA ALA A 428 13.59 19.40 -13.96
C ALA A 428 14.75 19.48 -14.97
N ARG A 429 15.41 18.36 -15.27
CA ARG A 429 16.59 18.30 -16.15
C ARG A 429 16.27 17.83 -17.57
N ARG A 430 15.34 16.89 -17.70
CA ARG A 430 14.91 16.22 -18.93
C ARG A 430 13.38 16.04 -18.92
N PRO A 431 12.61 17.14 -19.00
CA PRO A 431 11.14 17.08 -18.99
C PRO A 431 10.60 16.31 -20.20
N ASP A 432 11.36 16.27 -21.30
CA ASP A 432 11.07 15.48 -22.50
C ASP A 432 11.05 13.97 -22.21
N LEU A 433 12.11 13.42 -21.62
CA LEU A 433 12.20 11.99 -21.29
C LEU A 433 11.23 11.61 -20.17
N TRP A 434 11.04 12.49 -19.18
CA TRP A 434 10.06 12.27 -18.13
C TRP A 434 8.64 12.12 -18.72
N GLU A 435 8.24 13.05 -19.58
CA GLU A 435 6.92 13.02 -20.20
C GLU A 435 6.75 11.76 -21.07
N ARG A 436 7.78 11.38 -21.86
CA ARG A 436 7.76 10.14 -22.64
C ARG A 436 7.59 8.91 -21.74
N TYR A 437 8.39 8.79 -20.68
CA TYR A 437 8.30 7.69 -19.73
C TYR A 437 6.88 7.57 -19.17
N MET A 438 6.34 8.66 -18.61
CA MET A 438 5.03 8.68 -17.98
C MET A 438 3.90 8.32 -18.93
N ARG A 439 3.93 8.81 -20.19
CA ARG A 439 2.88 8.50 -21.18
C ARG A 439 2.99 7.08 -21.71
N ILE A 440 4.20 6.57 -21.88
CA ILE A 440 4.44 5.19 -22.35
C ILE A 440 3.98 4.20 -21.29
N THR A 441 4.42 4.32 -20.03
CA THR A 441 4.09 3.35 -18.96
C THR A 441 2.61 3.34 -18.61
N ARG A 442 1.91 4.46 -18.76
CA ARG A 442 0.46 4.55 -18.58
C ARG A 442 -0.35 4.04 -19.78
N GLY A 443 0.31 3.58 -20.84
CA GLY A 443 -0.37 3.20 -22.07
C GLY A 443 -1.03 4.38 -22.79
N GLU A 444 -0.65 5.63 -22.53
CA GLU A 444 -1.22 6.82 -23.17
C GLU A 444 -0.51 7.14 -24.51
N THR A 445 -0.26 6.14 -25.36
CA THR A 445 0.39 6.32 -26.67
C THR A 445 -0.52 5.88 -27.84
N PRO A 446 -0.45 6.55 -29.02
CA PRO A 446 0.37 7.72 -29.33
C PRO A 446 -0.20 9.02 -28.72
N LYS A 447 0.67 9.97 -28.34
CA LYS A 447 0.26 11.26 -27.73
C LYS A 447 1.12 12.42 -28.17
N LYS A 448 0.51 13.51 -28.61
CA LYS A 448 1.21 14.79 -28.78
C LYS A 448 1.35 15.47 -27.42
N SER A 449 2.56 15.85 -27.06
CA SER A 449 2.85 16.61 -25.84
C SER A 449 3.64 17.88 -26.16
N VAL A 450 3.59 18.82 -25.22
CA VAL A 450 4.32 20.09 -25.26
C VAL A 450 5.01 20.25 -23.93
N VAL A 451 6.34 20.31 -23.93
CA VAL A 451 7.13 20.51 -22.71
C VAL A 451 7.89 21.82 -22.79
N LYS A 452 8.18 22.40 -21.61
CA LYS A 452 9.03 23.57 -21.46
C LYS A 452 10.44 23.09 -21.12
N LEU A 453 11.38 23.32 -22.03
CA LEU A 453 12.80 23.06 -21.82
C LEU A 453 13.48 24.36 -21.42
N THR A 454 14.21 24.35 -20.32
CA THR A 454 15.08 25.47 -19.94
C THR A 454 16.48 25.14 -20.40
N ALA A 455 17.02 25.93 -21.32
CA ALA A 455 18.38 25.81 -21.80
C ALA A 455 19.38 26.21 -20.68
N PRO A 456 20.65 25.78 -20.77
CA PRO A 456 21.67 26.11 -19.77
C PRO A 456 21.90 27.62 -19.56
N ASP A 457 21.50 28.46 -20.52
CA ASP A 457 21.55 29.92 -20.46
C ASP A 457 20.33 30.56 -19.75
N GLY A 458 19.39 29.74 -19.26
CA GLY A 458 18.18 30.18 -18.57
C GLY A 458 17.01 30.49 -19.51
N GLN A 459 17.16 30.39 -20.82
CA GLN A 459 16.06 30.62 -21.75
C GLN A 459 15.12 29.42 -21.80
N THR A 460 13.82 29.66 -21.63
CA THR A 460 12.80 28.61 -21.75
C THR A 460 12.28 28.54 -23.18
N ARG A 461 12.39 27.37 -23.81
CA ARG A 461 11.80 27.05 -25.11
C ARG A 461 10.67 26.03 -24.92
N GLN A 462 9.57 26.23 -25.63
CA GLN A 462 8.54 25.19 -25.75
C GLN A 462 8.86 24.29 -26.93
N GLU A 463 8.82 22.98 -26.70
CA GLU A 463 9.02 21.98 -27.73
C GLU A 463 7.80 21.04 -27.75
N SER A 464 7.31 20.77 -28.95
CA SER A 464 6.20 19.84 -29.17
C SER A 464 6.72 18.61 -29.89
N PHE A 465 6.36 17.43 -29.39
CA PHE A 465 6.73 16.15 -29.97
C PHE A 465 5.60 15.14 -29.85
N SER A 466 5.63 14.13 -30.72
CA SER A 466 4.80 12.93 -30.59
C SER A 466 5.52 11.91 -29.74
N ILE A 467 4.76 11.26 -28.87
CA ILE A 467 5.19 10.18 -28.00
C ILE A 467 4.56 8.90 -28.52
N ASP A 468 5.39 7.94 -28.88
CA ASP A 468 5.01 6.66 -29.48
C ASP A 468 5.73 5.51 -28.76
N LEU A 469 5.21 4.28 -28.85
CA LEU A 469 5.89 3.11 -28.24
C LEU A 469 7.31 2.89 -28.76
N LYS A 470 7.58 3.25 -30.03
CA LYS A 470 8.92 3.16 -30.62
C LYS A 470 9.97 3.99 -29.88
N ASP A 471 9.56 4.97 -29.07
CA ASP A 471 10.45 5.77 -28.24
C ASP A 471 11.20 4.93 -27.20
N ILE A 472 10.64 3.79 -26.78
CA ILE A 472 11.33 2.78 -25.96
C ILE A 472 12.66 2.39 -26.62
N ARG A 473 12.64 2.20 -27.95
CA ARG A 473 13.83 1.89 -28.75
C ARG A 473 14.63 3.14 -29.11
N THR A 474 13.98 4.22 -29.54
CA THR A 474 14.69 5.37 -30.12
C THR A 474 15.22 6.36 -29.10
N GLU A 475 14.51 6.59 -28.00
CA GLU A 475 14.86 7.57 -26.97
C GLU A 475 15.51 6.90 -25.75
N PHE A 476 14.94 5.79 -25.28
CA PHE A 476 15.43 5.06 -24.10
C PHE A 476 16.47 3.97 -24.44
N LYS A 477 16.59 3.61 -25.72
CA LYS A 477 17.53 2.59 -26.21
C LYS A 477 17.38 1.23 -25.51
N ALA A 478 16.16 0.91 -25.05
CA ALA A 478 15.91 -0.33 -24.32
C ALA A 478 15.84 -1.53 -25.27
N ARG A 479 16.48 -2.63 -24.84
CA ARG A 479 16.48 -3.95 -25.49
C ARG A 479 15.36 -4.84 -24.95
N PHE A 480 15.04 -4.67 -23.67
CA PHE A 480 13.97 -5.41 -23.01
C PHE A 480 13.00 -4.44 -22.32
N VAL A 481 11.75 -4.85 -22.19
CA VAL A 481 10.75 -4.21 -21.32
C VAL A 481 10.28 -5.25 -20.32
N ILE A 482 10.28 -4.90 -19.05
CA ILE A 482 9.61 -5.69 -18.00
C ILE A 482 8.33 -4.94 -17.63
N CYS A 483 7.21 -5.65 -17.64
CA CYS A 483 5.93 -5.15 -17.18
C CYS A 483 5.43 -6.01 -16.01
N ASP A 484 4.94 -5.37 -14.95
CA ASP A 484 4.17 -6.00 -13.88
C ASP A 484 2.69 -6.18 -14.27
N ASP A 485 1.89 -6.74 -13.36
CA ASP A 485 0.46 -6.97 -13.54
C ASP A 485 -0.42 -5.73 -13.35
N ASP A 486 0.16 -4.61 -12.89
CA ASP A 486 -0.52 -3.33 -12.67
C ASP A 486 -0.58 -2.48 -13.96
N HIS A 487 0.32 -2.71 -14.93
CA HIS A 487 0.42 -1.95 -16.19
C HIS A 487 -0.12 -2.68 -17.44
N GLN A 488 -1.28 -3.35 -17.34
CA GLN A 488 -1.85 -4.14 -18.44
C GLN A 488 -2.13 -3.33 -19.72
N SER A 489 -2.52 -2.06 -19.60
CA SER A 489 -2.76 -1.21 -20.78
C SER A 489 -1.49 -1.04 -21.62
N PHE A 490 -0.35 -0.82 -20.95
CA PHE A 490 0.96 -0.72 -21.59
C PHE A 490 1.42 -2.05 -22.18
N ALA A 491 1.33 -3.13 -21.40
CA ALA A 491 1.72 -4.47 -21.84
C ALA A 491 0.88 -4.95 -23.04
N SER A 492 -0.42 -4.67 -23.05
CA SER A 492 -1.30 -5.01 -24.16
C SER A 492 -0.87 -4.28 -25.44
N LYS A 493 -0.63 -2.96 -25.36
CA LYS A 493 -0.17 -2.15 -26.50
C LYS A 493 1.16 -2.62 -27.07
N LEU A 494 2.12 -3.00 -26.21
CA LEU A 494 3.37 -3.63 -26.64
C LEU A 494 3.13 -4.96 -27.36
N ALA A 495 2.22 -5.79 -26.85
CA ALA A 495 1.89 -7.06 -27.48
C ALA A 495 1.23 -6.90 -28.86
N ARG A 496 0.46 -5.82 -29.09
CA ARG A 496 -0.17 -5.52 -30.37
C ARG A 496 0.84 -5.09 -31.44
N ASP A 497 1.87 -4.32 -31.06
CA ASP A 497 2.91 -3.88 -31.99
C ASP A 497 4.01 -4.94 -32.17
N ARG A 498 3.66 -6.02 -32.91
CA ARG A 498 4.56 -7.16 -33.17
C ARG A 498 5.83 -6.78 -33.94
N ASN A 499 5.84 -5.64 -34.62
CA ASN A 499 7.01 -5.11 -35.33
C ASN A 499 7.98 -4.38 -34.40
N LEU A 500 7.48 -3.85 -33.28
CA LEU A 500 8.30 -3.22 -32.26
C LEU A 500 8.76 -4.21 -31.18
N ALA A 501 7.87 -5.07 -30.71
CA ALA A 501 8.09 -5.89 -29.52
C ALA A 501 7.67 -7.35 -29.72
N GLU A 502 8.37 -8.24 -29.05
CA GLU A 502 8.09 -9.68 -29.00
C GLU A 502 7.98 -10.10 -27.55
N LEU A 503 6.84 -10.69 -27.16
CA LEU A 503 6.69 -11.28 -25.84
C LEU A 503 7.53 -12.56 -25.74
N VAL A 504 8.48 -12.57 -24.81
CA VAL A 504 9.46 -13.66 -24.64
C VAL A 504 9.32 -14.41 -23.31
N TYR A 505 8.64 -13.83 -22.32
CA TYR A 505 8.37 -14.46 -21.02
C TYR A 505 7.02 -14.00 -20.44
N PRO A 506 6.27 -14.88 -19.75
CA PRO A 506 6.56 -16.30 -19.51
C PRO A 506 6.10 -17.20 -20.66
N CYS A 507 5.37 -16.64 -21.64
CA CYS A 507 4.80 -17.36 -22.75
C CYS A 507 4.93 -16.56 -24.05
N LYS A 508 4.57 -17.16 -25.19
CA LYS A 508 4.74 -16.52 -26.52
C LYS A 508 3.55 -15.66 -26.95
N THR A 509 2.40 -15.76 -26.27
CA THR A 509 1.17 -15.08 -26.68
C THR A 509 0.55 -14.33 -25.51
N TYR A 510 0.32 -13.03 -25.69
CA TYR A 510 -0.21 -12.18 -24.62
C TYR A 510 -1.52 -12.71 -24.03
N ALA A 511 -2.44 -13.21 -24.87
CA ALA A 511 -3.71 -13.77 -24.42
C ALA A 511 -3.56 -14.92 -23.40
N ALA A 512 -2.50 -15.74 -23.51
CA ALA A 512 -2.29 -16.89 -22.63
C ALA A 512 -1.64 -16.52 -21.29
N CYS A 513 -0.89 -15.41 -21.23
CA CYS A 513 -0.18 -14.99 -20.02
C CYS A 513 -0.48 -13.56 -19.57
N ARG A 514 -1.56 -12.91 -20.04
CA ARG A 514 -1.93 -11.53 -19.65
C ARG A 514 -2.06 -11.30 -18.13
N ASN A 515 -2.34 -12.34 -17.36
CA ASN A 515 -2.46 -12.30 -15.90
C ASN A 515 -1.20 -12.82 -15.18
N ALA A 516 -0.09 -13.00 -15.89
CA ALA A 516 1.17 -13.39 -15.26
C ALA A 516 1.70 -12.20 -14.45
N PRO A 517 2.33 -12.44 -13.27
CA PRO A 517 2.84 -11.36 -12.42
C PRO A 517 3.88 -10.47 -13.10
N PHE A 518 4.63 -11.02 -14.07
CA PHE A 518 5.61 -10.28 -14.85
C PHE A 518 5.61 -10.77 -16.29
N LEU A 519 5.65 -9.83 -17.22
CA LEU A 519 5.82 -10.03 -18.65
C LEU A 519 7.15 -9.43 -19.09
N VAL A 520 7.87 -10.14 -19.96
CA VAL A 520 9.09 -9.59 -20.57
C VAL A 520 8.91 -9.54 -22.07
N PHE A 521 9.11 -8.35 -22.62
CA PHE A 521 9.15 -8.11 -24.05
C PHE A 521 10.59 -7.86 -24.51
N ARG A 522 10.99 -8.48 -25.61
CA ARG A 522 12.19 -8.13 -26.34
C ARG A 522 11.82 -7.07 -27.38
N ILE A 523 12.56 -5.96 -27.40
CA ILE A 523 12.41 -4.93 -28.41
C ILE A 523 13.16 -5.35 -29.68
N ARG A 524 12.48 -5.29 -30.82
CA ARG A 524 13.03 -5.62 -32.13
C ARG A 524 13.90 -4.49 -32.67
N ASP A 525 14.98 -4.86 -33.32
CA ASP A 525 15.80 -3.90 -34.06
C ASP A 525 15.04 -3.36 -35.28
N ALA A 526 15.40 -2.16 -35.75
CA ALA A 526 14.64 -1.47 -36.81
C ALA A 526 14.79 -2.12 -38.19
N ASP A 527 15.85 -2.90 -38.38
CA ASP A 527 16.21 -3.65 -39.57
C ASP A 527 15.71 -5.10 -39.54
N GLU A 528 15.10 -5.55 -38.43
CA GLU A 528 14.44 -6.87 -38.40
C GLU A 528 13.28 -6.90 -39.42
N PRO A 529 13.10 -8.02 -40.15
CA PRO A 529 12.00 -8.16 -41.09
C PRO A 529 10.65 -8.05 -40.39
N ALA A 530 9.72 -7.33 -41.01
CA ALA A 530 8.36 -7.16 -40.48
C ALA A 530 7.70 -8.51 -40.22
N VAL A 531 7.06 -8.64 -39.07
CA VAL A 531 6.39 -9.88 -38.68
C VAL A 531 5.19 -10.07 -39.61
N ALA A 532 5.06 -11.26 -40.20
CA ALA A 532 3.92 -11.58 -41.04
C ALA A 532 2.60 -11.33 -40.26
N PRO A 533 1.56 -10.77 -40.93
CA PRO A 533 0.26 -10.56 -40.29
C PRO A 533 -0.20 -11.85 -39.64
N ALA A 534 -0.77 -11.76 -38.43
CA ALA A 534 -1.43 -12.91 -37.83
C ALA A 534 -2.47 -13.44 -38.83
N THR A 535 -2.52 -14.76 -39.03
CA THR A 535 -3.50 -15.41 -39.89
C THR A 535 -4.90 -14.91 -39.49
N ALA A 536 -5.70 -14.44 -40.44
CA ALA A 536 -7.05 -13.95 -40.17
C ALA A 536 -7.83 -14.98 -39.34
N PRO A 537 -8.60 -14.57 -38.31
CA PRO A 537 -9.33 -15.51 -37.48
C PRO A 537 -10.26 -16.36 -38.34
N ALA A 538 -10.23 -17.67 -38.12
CA ALA A 538 -11.05 -18.60 -38.88
C ALA A 538 -12.53 -18.28 -38.66
N PRO A 539 -13.35 -18.25 -39.74
CA PRO A 539 -14.80 -18.11 -39.59
C PRO A 539 -15.37 -19.29 -38.79
N ASP A 540 -16.52 -19.07 -38.15
CA ASP A 540 -17.28 -20.16 -37.54
C ASP A 540 -17.89 -21.10 -38.60
N LEU A 541 -18.61 -22.14 -38.15
CA LEU A 541 -19.22 -23.14 -39.04
C LEU A 541 -20.24 -22.55 -40.02
N GLU A 542 -20.75 -21.34 -39.74
CA GLU A 542 -21.72 -20.62 -40.57
C GLU A 542 -21.04 -19.55 -41.45
N GLY A 543 -19.72 -19.40 -41.35
CA GLY A 543 -18.96 -18.41 -42.12
C GLY A 543 -18.81 -17.06 -41.42
N HIS A 544 -19.28 -16.90 -40.18
CA HIS A 544 -19.24 -15.62 -39.46
C HIS A 544 -17.88 -15.38 -38.83
N VAL A 545 -17.48 -14.11 -38.77
CA VAL A 545 -16.28 -13.67 -38.03
C VAL A 545 -16.71 -12.75 -36.89
N TYR A 546 -16.50 -13.21 -35.66
CA TYR A 546 -16.81 -12.42 -34.46
C TYR A 546 -15.75 -11.36 -34.20
N LEU A 547 -16.17 -10.18 -33.73
CA LEU A 547 -15.26 -9.13 -33.28
C LEU A 547 -14.37 -9.60 -32.14
N SER A 548 -14.85 -10.51 -31.28
CA SER A 548 -14.06 -11.10 -30.20
C SER A 548 -12.88 -11.95 -30.66
N ALA A 549 -12.87 -12.39 -31.92
CA ALA A 549 -11.76 -13.07 -32.56
C ALA A 549 -10.85 -12.12 -33.38
N LEU A 550 -11.28 -10.86 -33.55
CA LEU A 550 -10.54 -9.84 -34.29
C LEU A 550 -9.79 -8.92 -33.34
N GLU A 551 -8.71 -8.35 -33.85
CA GLU A 551 -7.96 -7.33 -33.14
C GLU A 551 -8.43 -5.93 -33.61
N PRO A 552 -8.84 -5.03 -32.70
CA PRO A 552 -9.22 -3.68 -33.08
C PRO A 552 -8.00 -2.89 -33.57
N VAL A 553 -8.22 -2.05 -34.58
CA VAL A 553 -7.26 -1.03 -35.05
C VAL A 553 -6.98 -0.01 -33.94
N SER A 554 -8.03 0.37 -33.19
CA SER A 554 -7.91 1.19 -31.99
C SER A 554 -9.06 0.89 -31.03
N ALA A 555 -8.77 0.93 -29.74
CA ALA A 555 -9.78 0.82 -28.68
C ALA A 555 -9.51 1.92 -27.65
N ASP A 556 -10.48 2.80 -27.45
CA ASP A 556 -10.49 3.85 -26.45
C ASP A 556 -11.73 3.67 -25.57
N GLN A 557 -11.58 3.77 -24.25
CA GLN A 557 -12.68 3.60 -23.30
C GLN A 557 -12.44 4.36 -21.99
N GLY A 558 -13.52 4.76 -21.33
CA GLY A 558 -13.46 5.60 -20.13
C GLY A 558 -12.96 4.88 -18.87
N TRP A 559 -13.08 3.56 -18.82
CA TRP A 559 -12.69 2.75 -17.67
C TRP A 559 -12.45 1.28 -18.06
N GLY A 560 -11.61 0.58 -17.30
CA GLY A 560 -11.29 -0.83 -17.53
C GLY A 560 -10.53 -1.09 -18.83
N GLU A 561 -10.46 -2.35 -19.22
CA GLU A 561 -9.85 -2.80 -20.49
C GLU A 561 -10.89 -3.47 -21.38
N LEU A 562 -10.65 -3.46 -22.69
CA LEU A 562 -11.52 -4.14 -23.66
C LEU A 562 -11.41 -5.66 -23.47
N THR A 563 -12.53 -6.35 -23.31
CA THR A 563 -12.56 -7.79 -23.08
C THR A 563 -13.24 -8.54 -24.23
N SER A 564 -12.68 -9.70 -24.58
CA SER A 564 -13.26 -10.62 -25.58
C SER A 564 -14.02 -11.75 -24.89
N ASP A 565 -15.25 -11.99 -25.33
CA ASP A 565 -16.18 -13.01 -24.80
C ASP A 565 -16.47 -12.90 -23.30
N ALA A 566 -16.30 -11.71 -22.74
CA ALA A 566 -16.56 -11.37 -21.33
C ALA A 566 -16.95 -9.90 -21.20
N SER A 567 -17.64 -9.54 -20.11
CA SER A 567 -17.93 -8.14 -19.74
C SER A 567 -16.65 -7.38 -19.38
N VAL A 568 -16.73 -6.07 -19.18
CA VAL A 568 -15.57 -5.23 -18.82
C VAL A 568 -14.96 -5.62 -17.45
N GLU A 569 -15.75 -6.20 -16.53
CA GLU A 569 -15.23 -6.80 -15.28
C GLU A 569 -14.82 -8.28 -15.40
N ASN A 570 -14.64 -8.81 -16.62
CA ASN A 570 -14.34 -10.22 -16.89
C ASN A 570 -15.41 -11.21 -16.41
N ARG A 571 -16.70 -10.83 -16.41
CA ARG A 571 -17.83 -11.74 -16.17
C ARG A 571 -18.42 -12.23 -17.49
N ARG A 572 -19.46 -13.07 -17.42
CA ARG A 572 -20.19 -13.47 -18.63
C ARG A 572 -20.97 -12.29 -19.18
N LEU A 573 -20.90 -12.06 -20.48
CA LEU A 573 -21.70 -11.06 -21.20
C LEU A 573 -23.19 -11.31 -20.95
N ARG A 574 -23.89 -10.33 -20.36
CA ARG A 574 -25.29 -10.48 -19.98
C ARG A 574 -26.07 -9.20 -20.22
N LEU A 575 -27.07 -9.30 -21.10
CA LEU A 575 -27.99 -8.20 -21.40
C LEU A 575 -29.42 -8.62 -21.09
N ARG A 576 -30.07 -7.90 -20.16
CA ARG A 576 -31.46 -8.11 -19.74
C ARG A 576 -31.76 -9.56 -19.38
N GLY A 577 -30.87 -10.20 -18.61
CA GLY A 577 -30.99 -11.59 -18.19
C GLY A 577 -30.58 -12.63 -19.25
N THR A 578 -30.31 -12.22 -20.49
CA THR A 578 -29.83 -13.13 -21.55
C THR A 578 -28.32 -13.22 -21.54
N THR A 579 -27.77 -14.43 -21.45
CA THR A 579 -26.31 -14.67 -21.47
C THR A 579 -25.82 -14.94 -22.88
N TYR A 580 -24.76 -14.23 -23.29
CA TYR A 580 -24.11 -14.40 -24.57
C TYR A 580 -22.76 -15.10 -24.41
N ARG A 581 -22.40 -15.90 -25.41
CA ARG A 581 -21.11 -16.63 -25.42
C ARG A 581 -20.01 -15.85 -26.10
N ARG A 582 -20.37 -14.98 -27.04
CA ARG A 582 -19.45 -14.25 -27.89
C ARG A 582 -19.80 -12.77 -27.86
N GLY A 583 -18.79 -11.92 -27.99
CA GLY A 583 -18.98 -10.47 -28.00
C GLY A 583 -17.81 -9.74 -27.36
N ILE A 584 -17.96 -8.43 -27.20
CA ILE A 584 -16.94 -7.55 -26.63
C ILE A 584 -17.55 -6.77 -25.45
N GLY A 585 -16.88 -6.79 -24.30
CA GLY A 585 -17.19 -5.96 -23.13
C GLY A 585 -16.33 -4.69 -23.11
N THR A 586 -16.95 -3.54 -22.87
CA THR A 586 -16.29 -2.22 -22.80
C THR A 586 -17.00 -1.31 -21.79
N HIS A 587 -16.58 -0.05 -21.69
CA HIS A 587 -17.18 0.93 -20.79
C HIS A 587 -17.25 2.32 -21.43
N ALA A 588 -18.40 2.99 -21.35
CA ALA A 588 -18.57 4.32 -21.94
C ALA A 588 -17.79 5.43 -21.19
N PRO A 589 -17.33 6.51 -21.85
CA PRO A 589 -17.35 6.68 -23.30
C PRO A 589 -16.36 5.70 -23.96
N SER A 590 -16.74 5.06 -25.06
CA SER A 590 -15.86 4.15 -25.80
C SER A 590 -15.92 4.34 -27.32
N LYS A 591 -14.80 4.05 -27.98
CA LYS A 591 -14.60 4.09 -29.44
C LYS A 591 -13.72 2.92 -29.86
N LEU A 592 -14.31 1.96 -30.57
CA LEU A 592 -13.65 0.71 -30.99
C LEU A 592 -13.65 0.63 -32.52
N LEU A 593 -12.48 0.78 -33.13
CA LEU A 593 -12.29 0.76 -34.58
C LEU A 593 -11.81 -0.62 -35.03
N TYR A 594 -12.50 -1.24 -35.98
CA TYR A 594 -12.10 -2.51 -36.59
C TYR A 594 -11.98 -2.37 -38.11
N ASN A 595 -11.05 -3.14 -38.70
CA ASN A 595 -11.06 -3.35 -40.14
C ASN A 595 -12.15 -4.36 -40.49
N VAL A 596 -12.91 -4.08 -41.54
CA VAL A 596 -13.91 -4.99 -42.10
C VAL A 596 -13.17 -6.06 -42.92
N PRO A 597 -13.30 -7.36 -42.58
CA PRO A 597 -12.68 -8.41 -43.38
C PRO A 597 -13.25 -8.42 -44.80
N ALA A 598 -12.40 -8.69 -45.80
CA ALA A 598 -12.83 -8.72 -47.19
C ALA A 598 -13.89 -9.81 -47.43
N GLY A 599 -14.90 -9.50 -48.25
CA GLY A 599 -15.95 -10.46 -48.65
C GLY A 599 -17.16 -10.54 -47.72
N TYR A 600 -17.20 -9.77 -46.63
CA TYR A 600 -18.36 -9.69 -45.73
C TYR A 600 -19.32 -8.57 -46.13
N ASP A 601 -20.62 -8.82 -45.96
CA ASP A 601 -21.69 -7.96 -46.47
C ASP A 601 -22.48 -7.26 -45.36
N TRP A 602 -22.52 -7.83 -44.16
CA TRP A 602 -23.31 -7.35 -43.02
C TRP A 602 -22.52 -7.33 -41.73
N PHE A 603 -22.84 -6.39 -40.86
CA PHE A 603 -22.47 -6.40 -39.45
C PHE A 603 -23.71 -6.56 -38.58
N GLU A 604 -23.64 -7.46 -37.60
CA GLU A 604 -24.70 -7.72 -36.63
C GLU A 604 -24.15 -7.73 -35.21
N ALA A 605 -24.87 -7.13 -34.26
CA ALA A 605 -24.56 -7.14 -32.83
C ALA A 605 -25.81 -6.87 -32.00
N VAL A 606 -25.78 -7.23 -30.72
CA VAL A 606 -26.75 -6.80 -29.70
C VAL A 606 -26.01 -5.92 -28.70
N VAL A 607 -26.48 -4.70 -28.48
CA VAL A 607 -25.80 -3.72 -27.61
C VAL A 607 -26.70 -3.28 -26.46
N GLY A 608 -26.11 -3.17 -25.27
CA GLY A 608 -26.81 -2.68 -24.08
C GLY A 608 -25.88 -2.52 -22.88
N VAL A 609 -26.47 -2.16 -21.74
CA VAL A 609 -25.79 -2.07 -20.45
C VAL A 609 -25.74 -3.48 -19.83
N ASP A 610 -24.55 -3.93 -19.39
CA ASP A 610 -24.37 -5.27 -18.82
C ASP A 610 -25.07 -5.43 -17.45
N ASP A 611 -25.68 -6.59 -17.22
CA ASP A 611 -26.41 -6.94 -15.99
C ASP A 611 -25.55 -6.82 -14.71
N GLU A 612 -24.23 -6.85 -14.81
CA GLU A 612 -23.30 -6.74 -13.67
C GLU A 612 -23.38 -5.41 -12.93
N THR A 613 -23.91 -4.38 -13.60
CA THR A 613 -24.15 -3.06 -13.01
C THR A 613 -25.37 -3.05 -12.10
N GLU A 614 -26.15 -4.14 -12.03
CA GLU A 614 -27.38 -4.26 -11.25
C GLU A 614 -28.43 -3.20 -11.67
N GLY A 615 -28.52 -2.90 -12.97
CA GLY A 615 -29.48 -1.95 -13.54
C GLY A 615 -29.00 -0.49 -13.57
N ARG A 616 -27.76 -0.21 -13.16
CA ARG A 616 -27.16 1.13 -13.19
C ARG A 616 -26.48 1.41 -14.52
N GLY A 617 -26.31 2.69 -14.86
CA GLY A 617 -25.66 3.15 -16.07
C GLY A 617 -26.63 3.48 -17.19
N SER A 618 -26.20 4.37 -18.08
CA SER A 618 -26.97 4.75 -19.25
C SER A 618 -26.06 5.18 -20.40
N ILE A 619 -26.35 4.68 -21.60
CA ILE A 619 -25.50 4.89 -22.78
C ILE A 619 -26.30 5.20 -24.04
N VAL A 620 -25.66 5.85 -25.00
CA VAL A 620 -26.13 5.89 -26.39
C VAL A 620 -25.11 5.14 -27.25
N ALA A 621 -25.55 4.11 -27.94
CA ALA A 621 -24.72 3.31 -28.83
C ALA A 621 -24.83 3.82 -30.27
N ALA A 622 -23.72 3.94 -30.97
CA ALA A 622 -23.67 4.31 -32.38
C ALA A 622 -22.65 3.47 -33.15
N VAL A 623 -22.91 3.27 -34.44
CA VAL A 623 -21.98 2.58 -35.34
C VAL A 623 -21.73 3.43 -36.58
N TYR A 624 -20.46 3.59 -36.94
CA TYR A 624 -20.02 4.32 -38.12
C TYR A 624 -19.31 3.39 -39.09
N LEU A 625 -19.58 3.53 -40.38
CA LEU A 625 -18.91 2.85 -41.48
C LEU A 625 -18.09 3.89 -42.26
N ASP A 626 -16.77 3.73 -42.30
CA ASP A 626 -15.83 4.68 -42.93
C ASP A 626 -16.12 6.16 -42.56
N GLY A 627 -16.47 6.40 -41.29
CA GLY A 627 -16.78 7.73 -40.74
C GLY A 627 -18.22 8.20 -40.91
N THR A 628 -19.07 7.48 -41.65
CA THR A 628 -20.50 7.80 -41.83
C THR A 628 -21.35 7.02 -40.82
N ARG A 629 -22.22 7.72 -40.07
CA ARG A 629 -23.07 7.08 -39.06
C ARG A 629 -24.14 6.20 -39.72
N ALA A 630 -24.11 4.91 -39.41
CA ALA A 630 -25.01 3.89 -39.95
C ALA A 630 -26.09 3.44 -38.94
N PHE A 631 -25.81 3.60 -37.64
CA PHE A 631 -26.74 3.24 -36.56
C PHE A 631 -26.57 4.18 -35.37
N GLU A 632 -27.67 4.45 -34.67
CA GLU A 632 -27.72 5.15 -33.38
C GLU A 632 -28.90 4.58 -32.57
N SER A 633 -28.68 4.23 -31.31
CA SER A 633 -29.71 3.75 -30.41
C SER A 633 -30.43 4.92 -29.71
N PRO A 634 -31.64 4.71 -29.15
CA PRO A 634 -32.10 5.55 -28.04
C PRO A 634 -31.16 5.41 -26.83
N VAL A 635 -31.40 6.18 -25.78
CA VAL A 635 -30.72 5.95 -24.49
C VAL A 635 -31.06 4.55 -23.98
N LEU A 636 -30.05 3.73 -23.77
CA LEU A 636 -30.14 2.40 -23.20
C LEU A 636 -29.72 2.44 -21.74
N THR A 637 -30.57 1.91 -20.87
CA THR A 637 -30.29 1.69 -19.44
C THR A 637 -30.23 0.18 -19.15
N GLY A 638 -29.78 -0.22 -17.96
CA GLY A 638 -29.84 -1.63 -17.54
C GLY A 638 -31.26 -2.23 -17.50
N ASP A 639 -32.30 -1.40 -17.53
CA ASP A 639 -33.70 -1.82 -17.63
C ASP A 639 -34.27 -1.83 -19.05
N SER A 640 -33.54 -1.27 -20.01
CA SER A 640 -33.98 -1.18 -21.40
C SER A 640 -33.85 -2.54 -22.10
N GLU A 641 -34.69 -2.77 -23.10
CA GLU A 641 -34.44 -3.85 -24.04
C GLU A 641 -33.15 -3.58 -24.84
N PRO A 642 -32.25 -4.56 -25.00
CA PRO A 642 -31.03 -4.37 -25.76
C PRO A 642 -31.31 -3.99 -27.21
N ALA A 643 -30.50 -3.10 -27.78
CA ALA A 643 -30.66 -2.70 -29.17
C ALA A 643 -30.00 -3.70 -30.11
N VAL A 644 -30.72 -4.13 -31.14
CA VAL A 644 -30.18 -5.00 -32.20
C VAL A 644 -29.65 -4.14 -33.33
N VAL A 645 -28.35 -4.26 -33.59
CA VAL A 645 -27.66 -3.63 -34.72
C VAL A 645 -27.59 -4.64 -35.85
N ARG A 646 -28.16 -4.30 -37.00
CA ARG A 646 -28.02 -5.10 -38.23
C ARG A 646 -27.92 -4.18 -39.43
N ILE A 647 -26.71 -3.95 -39.91
CA ILE A 647 -26.42 -2.93 -40.93
C ILE A 647 -25.65 -3.54 -42.13
N PRO A 648 -25.97 -3.12 -43.36
CA PRO A 648 -25.19 -3.50 -44.53
C PRO A 648 -23.84 -2.78 -44.51
N LEU A 649 -22.75 -3.50 -44.79
CA LEU A 649 -21.40 -2.92 -44.83
C LEU A 649 -21.16 -2.10 -46.10
N ALA A 650 -21.88 -2.40 -47.19
CA ALA A 650 -21.82 -1.65 -48.46
C ALA A 650 -20.38 -1.39 -48.99
N GLY A 651 -19.45 -2.32 -48.74
CA GLY A 651 -18.05 -2.20 -49.16
C GLY A 651 -17.18 -1.35 -48.23
N ALA A 652 -17.66 -0.99 -47.04
CA ALA A 652 -16.89 -0.26 -46.04
C ALA A 652 -15.61 -1.01 -45.65
N ARG A 653 -14.54 -0.26 -45.39
CA ARG A 653 -13.24 -0.81 -44.99
C ARG A 653 -13.05 -0.82 -43.48
N GLN A 654 -13.69 0.09 -42.78
CA GLN A 654 -13.61 0.23 -41.34
C GLN A 654 -14.98 0.42 -40.70
N ILE A 655 -15.14 -0.15 -39.52
CA ILE A 655 -16.32 0.01 -38.66
C ILE A 655 -15.87 0.55 -37.31
N LEU A 656 -16.55 1.59 -36.82
CA LEU A 656 -16.33 2.20 -35.52
C LEU A 656 -17.56 2.00 -34.65
N LEU A 657 -17.41 1.28 -33.55
CA LEU A 657 -18.43 1.09 -32.52
C LEU A 657 -18.21 2.16 -31.44
N VAL A 658 -19.26 2.90 -31.10
CA VAL A 658 -19.20 4.00 -30.14
C VAL A 658 -20.26 3.77 -29.06
N ALA A 659 -19.87 3.90 -27.79
CA ALA A 659 -20.80 4.06 -26.69
C ALA A 659 -20.55 5.41 -26.01
N GLU A 660 -21.54 6.28 -25.98
CA GLU A 660 -21.45 7.61 -25.36
C GLU A 660 -22.17 7.61 -24.01
N THR A 661 -21.61 8.36 -23.05
CA THR A 661 -22.23 8.59 -21.73
C THR A 661 -23.42 9.52 -21.88
N THR A 662 -24.45 9.37 -21.05
CA THR A 662 -25.53 10.37 -21.00
C THR A 662 -25.27 11.47 -19.95
N ALA A 663 -26.28 12.27 -19.64
CA ALA A 663 -26.19 13.43 -18.75
C ALA A 663 -25.88 13.08 -17.28
N ASP A 664 -26.05 11.81 -16.87
CA ASP A 664 -25.69 11.29 -15.55
C ASP A 664 -24.19 10.95 -15.40
N GLY A 665 -23.44 10.98 -16.50
CA GLY A 665 -22.00 10.74 -16.55
C GLY A 665 -21.64 9.25 -16.53
N GLN A 666 -20.35 8.94 -16.65
CA GLN A 666 -19.86 7.58 -16.96
C GLN A 666 -20.03 6.49 -15.89
N ARG A 667 -20.71 6.75 -14.76
CA ARG A 667 -20.69 5.77 -13.65
C ARG A 667 -21.55 4.56 -13.97
N PHE A 668 -20.95 3.38 -13.94
CA PHE A 668 -21.60 2.08 -14.22
C PHE A 668 -22.03 1.93 -15.68
N ASP A 669 -21.44 2.67 -16.61
CA ASP A 669 -21.74 2.54 -18.04
C ASP A 669 -20.96 1.37 -18.65
N HIS A 670 -21.17 0.16 -18.10
CA HIS A 670 -20.56 -1.07 -18.60
C HIS A 670 -21.38 -1.53 -19.80
N VAL A 671 -20.74 -1.69 -20.96
CA VAL A 671 -21.41 -1.91 -22.23
C VAL A 671 -20.94 -3.21 -22.84
N ASP A 672 -21.91 -4.03 -23.25
CA ASP A 672 -21.65 -5.22 -24.05
C ASP A 672 -22.07 -4.99 -25.50
N TRP A 673 -21.19 -5.35 -26.42
CA TRP A 673 -21.52 -5.62 -27.83
C TRP A 673 -21.56 -7.13 -28.02
N ALA A 674 -22.68 -7.73 -27.62
CA ALA A 674 -22.92 -9.16 -27.64
C ALA A 674 -23.16 -9.68 -29.06
N ASP A 675 -22.70 -10.90 -29.34
CA ASP A 675 -22.74 -11.58 -30.64
C ASP A 675 -22.25 -10.72 -31.82
N ALA A 676 -21.40 -9.73 -31.56
CA ALA A 676 -20.90 -8.81 -32.57
C ALA A 676 -20.07 -9.55 -33.64
N ARG A 677 -20.57 -9.59 -34.88
CA ARG A 677 -20.02 -10.40 -35.98
C ARG A 677 -20.21 -9.80 -37.36
N PHE A 678 -19.33 -10.18 -38.26
CA PHE A 678 -19.46 -10.00 -39.70
C PHE A 678 -20.08 -11.24 -40.35
N MET A 679 -21.02 -11.02 -41.28
CA MET A 679 -21.74 -12.08 -41.97
C MET A 679 -21.74 -11.86 -43.50
N HIS A 680 -21.77 -12.96 -44.26
CA HIS A 680 -22.01 -12.94 -45.70
C HIS A 680 -23.50 -12.74 -46.01
N LYS A 681 -23.83 -12.37 -47.24
CA LYS A 681 -25.21 -12.28 -47.73
C LYS A 681 -25.98 -13.59 -47.44
N PRO A 682 -27.22 -13.52 -46.89
CA PRO A 682 -28.05 -14.70 -46.72
C PRO A 682 -28.29 -15.36 -48.09
N GLY A 683 -27.70 -16.55 -48.31
CA GLY A 683 -27.85 -17.31 -49.55
C GLY A 683 -26.57 -17.92 -50.15
N THR A 684 -25.38 -17.63 -49.62
CA THR A 684 -24.10 -18.15 -50.17
C THR A 684 -23.40 -19.21 -49.32
N ALA A 685 -23.90 -19.51 -48.12
CA ALA A 685 -23.35 -20.57 -47.27
C ALA A 685 -23.94 -21.96 -47.62
N SER A 686 -23.61 -22.48 -48.81
CA SER A 686 -23.68 -23.92 -49.09
C SER A 686 -22.86 -24.23 -50.34
N GLN A 687 -21.54 -24.37 -50.18
CA GLN A 687 -20.70 -25.19 -51.08
C GLN A 687 -19.24 -25.40 -50.60
N ALA A 688 -18.84 -24.90 -49.43
CA ALA A 688 -17.49 -25.09 -48.91
C ALA A 688 -17.45 -26.02 -47.67
N ALA A 689 -18.09 -27.19 -47.75
CA ALA A 689 -17.86 -28.29 -46.81
C ALA A 689 -18.36 -29.62 -47.39
N GLN A 690 -17.60 -30.22 -48.31
CA GLN A 690 -17.64 -31.66 -48.54
C GLN A 690 -16.22 -32.20 -48.39
N PRO A 691 -15.91 -32.96 -47.32
CA PRO A 691 -14.72 -33.79 -47.30
C PRO A 691 -14.90 -34.91 -48.34
N ALA A 692 -13.90 -35.08 -49.20
CA ALA A 692 -13.85 -36.17 -50.17
C ALA A 692 -14.02 -37.53 -49.46
N ALA A 693 -15.05 -38.27 -49.86
CA ALA A 693 -15.21 -39.67 -49.52
C ALA A 693 -14.12 -40.48 -50.25
N ASN A 694 -13.16 -41.02 -49.49
CA ASN A 694 -12.36 -42.14 -49.96
C ASN A 694 -13.00 -43.44 -49.48
N ALA A 695 -13.24 -44.32 -50.46
CA ALA A 695 -13.74 -45.66 -50.30
C ALA A 695 -12.67 -46.62 -49.76
N GLY A 696 -13.12 -47.62 -49.01
CA GLY A 696 -12.47 -48.93 -48.89
C GLY A 696 -11.72 -49.20 -47.58
N GLU A 697 -12.38 -49.78 -46.58
CA GLU A 697 -12.25 -51.21 -46.18
C GLU A 697 -12.94 -51.46 -44.82
N GLU A 698 -13.61 -52.62 -44.74
CA GLU A 698 -14.49 -53.07 -43.66
C GLU A 698 -13.74 -53.58 -42.39
N PRO A 699 -14.46 -53.80 -41.27
CA PRO A 699 -13.90 -53.76 -39.92
C PRO A 699 -13.41 -55.12 -39.38
N GLY A 700 -12.18 -55.15 -38.85
CA GLY A 700 -11.68 -56.20 -37.99
C GLY A 700 -12.04 -55.94 -36.52
N LYS A 701 -12.88 -56.80 -35.96
CA LYS A 701 -13.15 -56.93 -34.53
C LYS A 701 -11.87 -57.27 -33.77
N GLU A 702 -11.57 -56.55 -32.69
CA GLU A 702 -10.82 -57.17 -31.58
C GLU A 702 -11.19 -56.58 -30.22
N ALA A 703 -11.23 -57.50 -29.26
CA ALA A 703 -11.94 -57.42 -27.99
C ALA A 703 -11.17 -56.64 -26.92
N ILE A 704 -11.92 -55.86 -26.14
CA ILE A 704 -11.46 -55.27 -24.88
C ILE A 704 -11.48 -56.37 -23.82
N THR A 705 -10.32 -56.65 -23.22
CA THR A 705 -10.22 -57.27 -21.88
C THR A 705 -9.55 -56.28 -20.92
N PRO A 706 -10.02 -56.19 -19.66
CA PRO A 706 -9.50 -55.22 -18.70
C PRO A 706 -8.36 -55.83 -17.87
N GLY A 707 -7.32 -55.03 -17.59
CA GLY A 707 -6.24 -55.44 -16.69
C GLY A 707 -5.36 -54.25 -16.28
N ALA A 708 -5.66 -53.70 -15.10
CA ALA A 708 -4.82 -52.83 -14.27
C ALA A 708 -3.54 -53.58 -13.81
N PRO A 709 -2.49 -52.95 -13.23
CA PRO A 709 -2.45 -51.64 -12.55
C PRO A 709 -1.65 -50.53 -13.25
#